data_AF-A0A1I7JSR9-F1
#
_entry.id   AF-A0A1I7JSR9-F1
#
_cell.length_a   1.000
_cell.length_b   1.000
_cell.length_c   1.000
_cell.angle_alpha   90.00
_cell.angle_beta   90.00
_cell.angle_gamma   90.00
#
_symmetry.space_group_name_H-M   'P 1'
#
loop_
_entity.id
_entity.type
_entity.pdbx_description
1 polymer ?
#
loop_
_entity_poly.entity_id
_entity_poly.type
_entity_poly.pdbx_seq_one_letter_code
_entity_poly.pdbx_strand_id
1 'polypeptide(L)'
;MVSRGQVIEYMQLDAYRPMTVEELTEAFGIEDAESFKAFVRLLNEMEAKGEVVRTRTNRYGVPERMNLVVGRLQMKARGYGFLIPDAAGEPDVYIPADELGGAMSGDRVMARVEKVSAGARREGKIIRVLERANHRVVGKVTKYRNHAFVTPLDKRMGQDIFIPGDRVLGAHDGDVVVVEITEFPTATRGPVGQVVEVLGQPDAPGIDILAVIRKYNLPEAFPEEVLAEAERIPLELSEEDYAGRRDLRSEVIVTIDGEDAKDLDDAVQVKRLDNGNYLLGVHIADVSYYVREGTRLDQEAYRRGTSVYLVDRVIPMLPPRLSNNVCSLNPKVDRLTLSCVMEITPAGEIVRHDIFPSVIRTTERMTYTAVNRILVHHDPEMMARYEALVPNFRQMEELALILRRRRMDRGAIDFDFEEVKVVVDDLGHPTDIVPRERGIAERIIEEFMLAANETVAEHFHWLGVPFVFRIHEEPELEKMLEFNEFIHNFGYHVKGLGSRIHPRALQEVLEKCRGTREERVIATLMLRSMRQARYSPEPVGHFGLAAQYYTHFTSPIRRYPDLMVHRVIRDVLVGRMHGAREERMREFVADAAAHSSIRERVAQDAERETDQLKMVEYMLDHVGEEFDGLISGVTQFGLFVQLTNGVEGLIHISYLTDDYYVLNEKQMALVGERARRVFRLGDPVRVRVTGANKEELTVDFELVVHHREGTLVIDDGVESVVYDEDLPPRERRRAVAERAAKARRPRGARGARDMRGAWGTRGAWTSESDADDAFDGRRRRAAGSDGSAGSTGSDGSAAEAWTESGAGGSRKQRGRRRARAEVDFAGAIAPHGRGRNGGTGSRRNAKAAKAAKAAKGVRGAKGGKGAKGVGASKGAGTGGSKRGRKVRGMELAPASDPDRVQWSDPPH
;
A
#
# COMPACT_ATOMS: atom_id res chain seq x y z
N MET A 1 0.26 -7.44 -40.96
CA MET A 1 0.68 -8.29 -39.83
C MET A 1 -0.50 -8.40 -38.87
N VAL A 2 -0.69 -9.55 -38.22
CA VAL A 2 -1.72 -9.73 -37.19
C VAL A 2 -1.25 -9.06 -35.90
N SER A 3 -2.11 -8.28 -35.25
CA SER A 3 -1.81 -7.63 -33.96
C SER A 3 -2.19 -8.52 -32.77
N ARG A 4 -1.62 -8.23 -31.59
CA ARG A 4 -1.94 -8.94 -30.34
C ARG A 4 -3.45 -8.88 -30.01
N GLY A 5 -4.06 -7.70 -30.15
CA GLY A 5 -5.49 -7.49 -29.90
C GLY A 5 -6.38 -8.36 -30.79
N GLN A 6 -6.07 -8.45 -32.09
CA GLN A 6 -6.82 -9.29 -33.02
C GLN A 6 -6.80 -10.78 -32.64
N VAL A 7 -5.69 -11.28 -32.09
CA VAL A 7 -5.60 -12.68 -31.61
C VAL A 7 -6.48 -12.89 -30.37
N ILE A 8 -6.43 -11.96 -29.41
CA ILE A 8 -7.23 -12.04 -28.18
C ILE A 8 -8.73 -11.96 -28.50
N GLU A 9 -9.15 -10.94 -29.26
CA GLU A 9 -10.54 -10.76 -29.69
C GLU A 9 -11.08 -11.99 -30.40
N TYR A 10 -10.31 -12.57 -31.34
CA TYR A 10 -10.70 -13.78 -32.07
C TYR A 10 -10.90 -14.99 -31.13
N MET A 11 -10.00 -15.17 -30.16
CA MET A 11 -10.09 -16.24 -29.16
C MET A 11 -11.21 -15.99 -28.13
N GLN A 12 -11.66 -14.74 -27.98
CA GLN A 12 -12.77 -14.33 -27.10
C GLN A 12 -14.16 -14.44 -27.75
N LEU A 13 -14.28 -14.80 -29.04
CA LEU A 13 -15.57 -15.05 -29.70
C LEU A 13 -16.25 -16.32 -29.17
N ASP A 14 -17.57 -16.29 -28.96
CA ASP A 14 -18.32 -17.47 -28.46
C ASP A 14 -18.25 -18.70 -29.37
N ALA A 15 -18.08 -18.50 -30.68
CA ALA A 15 -17.86 -19.58 -31.64
C ALA A 15 -16.42 -20.15 -31.63
N TYR A 16 -15.49 -19.53 -30.90
CA TYR A 16 -14.10 -19.98 -30.85
C TYR A 16 -13.94 -21.30 -30.09
N ARG A 17 -13.29 -22.27 -30.75
CA ARG A 17 -12.78 -23.50 -30.15
C ARG A 17 -11.25 -23.41 -30.11
N PRO A 18 -10.55 -23.92 -29.07
CA PRO A 18 -9.09 -23.88 -29.04
C PRO A 18 -8.42 -24.47 -30.29
N MET A 19 -7.63 -23.67 -31.00
CA MET A 19 -7.07 -23.99 -32.32
C MET A 19 -5.56 -24.28 -32.28
N THR A 20 -5.04 -25.11 -33.19
CA THR A 20 -3.58 -25.28 -33.36
C THR A 20 -2.96 -24.07 -34.08
N VAL A 21 -1.63 -24.01 -34.15
CA VAL A 21 -0.92 -22.93 -34.87
C VAL A 21 -1.32 -22.91 -36.35
N GLU A 22 -1.47 -24.09 -36.96
CA GLU A 22 -1.86 -24.25 -38.36
C GLU A 22 -3.29 -23.76 -38.60
N GLU A 23 -4.25 -24.18 -37.74
CA GLU A 23 -5.65 -23.73 -37.80
C GLU A 23 -5.77 -22.20 -37.59
N LEU A 24 -4.95 -21.59 -36.72
CA LEU A 24 -4.88 -20.13 -36.55
C LEU A 24 -4.24 -19.42 -37.74
N THR A 25 -3.20 -20.01 -38.34
CA THR A 25 -2.50 -19.48 -39.53
C THR A 25 -3.47 -19.39 -40.71
N GLU A 26 -4.31 -20.41 -40.89
CA GLU A 26 -5.39 -20.43 -41.88
C GLU A 26 -6.49 -19.41 -41.54
N ALA A 27 -6.93 -19.33 -40.28
CA ALA A 27 -7.96 -18.38 -39.84
C ALA A 27 -7.58 -16.90 -40.01
N PHE A 28 -6.29 -16.56 -39.89
CA PHE A 28 -5.76 -15.21 -40.09
C PHE A 28 -5.23 -14.94 -41.52
N GLY A 29 -5.34 -15.91 -42.45
CA GLY A 29 -4.90 -15.73 -43.84
C GLY A 29 -3.39 -15.51 -44.01
N ILE A 30 -2.57 -16.19 -43.20
CA ILE A 30 -1.11 -16.02 -43.20
C ILE A 30 -0.48 -17.00 -44.21
N GLU A 31 -0.15 -16.50 -45.40
CA GLU A 31 0.37 -17.32 -46.51
C GLU A 31 1.91 -17.31 -46.63
N ASP A 32 2.59 -16.26 -46.16
CA ASP A 32 4.03 -16.08 -46.36
C ASP A 32 4.89 -16.49 -45.13
N ALA A 33 6.13 -16.89 -45.42
CA ALA A 33 7.05 -17.43 -44.42
C ALA A 33 7.63 -16.40 -43.43
N GLU A 34 7.53 -15.10 -43.72
CA GLU A 34 7.99 -14.02 -42.83
C GLU A 34 6.89 -13.68 -41.82
N SER A 35 5.65 -13.47 -42.30
CA SER A 35 4.45 -13.32 -41.47
C SER A 35 4.21 -14.54 -40.58
N PHE A 36 4.43 -15.77 -41.07
CA PHE A 36 4.34 -16.96 -40.24
C PHE A 36 5.35 -16.94 -39.08
N LYS A 37 6.61 -16.57 -39.34
CA LYS A 37 7.63 -16.43 -38.28
C LYS A 37 7.28 -15.32 -37.29
N ALA A 38 6.75 -14.19 -37.77
CA ALA A 38 6.29 -13.10 -36.92
C ALA A 38 5.11 -13.53 -36.03
N PHE A 39 4.13 -14.25 -36.59
CA PHE A 39 2.98 -14.76 -35.85
C PHE A 39 3.34 -15.83 -34.82
N VAL A 40 4.26 -16.74 -35.13
CA VAL A 40 4.76 -17.72 -34.16
C VAL A 40 5.55 -17.03 -33.03
N ARG A 41 6.32 -15.97 -33.32
CA ARG A 41 6.94 -15.14 -32.27
C ARG A 41 5.89 -14.48 -31.38
N LEU A 42 4.89 -13.83 -31.99
CA LEU A 42 3.78 -13.20 -31.28
C LEU A 42 3.06 -14.23 -30.36
N LEU A 43 2.68 -15.41 -30.86
CA LEU A 43 2.04 -16.44 -30.02
C LEU A 43 2.93 -16.93 -28.87
N ASN A 44 4.25 -17.04 -29.07
CA ASN A 44 5.18 -17.41 -28.01
C ASN A 44 5.35 -16.29 -26.96
N GLU A 45 5.37 -15.02 -27.39
CA GLU A 45 5.38 -13.85 -26.52
C GLU A 45 4.09 -13.75 -25.70
N MET A 46 2.94 -13.95 -26.33
CA MET A 46 1.62 -14.01 -25.67
C MET A 46 1.54 -15.19 -24.68
N GLU A 47 2.09 -16.37 -25.02
CA GLU A 47 2.13 -17.51 -24.08
C GLU A 47 3.04 -17.23 -22.88
N ALA A 48 4.21 -16.61 -23.11
CA ALA A 48 5.12 -16.18 -22.04
C ALA A 48 4.48 -15.12 -21.13
N LYS A 49 3.73 -14.18 -21.71
CA LYS A 49 2.91 -13.21 -20.98
C LYS A 49 1.66 -13.82 -20.34
N GLY A 50 1.32 -15.08 -20.63
CA GLY A 50 0.11 -15.73 -20.12
C GLY A 50 -1.20 -15.19 -20.70
N GLU A 51 -1.13 -14.34 -21.73
CA GLU A 51 -2.28 -13.79 -22.48
C GLU A 51 -2.99 -14.91 -23.28
N VAL A 52 -2.26 -15.96 -23.64
CA VAL A 52 -2.80 -17.20 -24.21
C VAL A 52 -2.22 -18.44 -23.54
N VAL A 53 -2.96 -19.53 -23.58
CA VAL A 53 -2.59 -20.83 -22.97
C VAL A 53 -2.46 -21.88 -24.05
N ARG A 54 -1.24 -22.40 -24.23
CA ARG A 54 -1.00 -23.61 -25.02
C ARG A 54 -1.35 -24.86 -24.22
N THR A 55 -2.38 -25.56 -24.65
CA THR A 55 -2.81 -26.85 -24.08
C THR A 55 -1.84 -27.99 -24.42
N ARG A 56 -1.94 -29.11 -23.70
CA ARG A 56 -1.15 -30.33 -23.95
C ARG A 56 -1.34 -30.94 -25.35
N THR A 57 -2.39 -30.56 -26.06
CA THR A 57 -2.68 -30.98 -27.44
C THR A 57 -2.26 -29.94 -28.48
N ASN A 58 -1.38 -28.99 -28.12
CA ASN A 58 -0.89 -27.89 -28.95
C ASN A 58 -1.99 -26.94 -29.47
N ARG A 59 -3.13 -26.87 -28.77
CA ARG A 59 -4.21 -25.92 -29.06
C ARG A 59 -4.12 -24.71 -28.14
N TYR A 60 -4.30 -23.52 -28.69
CA TYR A 60 -4.24 -22.23 -28.00
C TYR A 60 -5.64 -21.75 -27.62
N GLY A 61 -5.73 -20.91 -26.59
CA GLY A 61 -6.94 -20.19 -26.22
C GLY A 61 -6.66 -19.28 -25.02
N VAL A 62 -7.58 -18.37 -24.71
CA VAL A 62 -7.40 -17.39 -23.62
C VAL A 62 -7.67 -18.00 -22.22
N PRO A 63 -6.96 -17.57 -21.16
CA PRO A 63 -7.05 -18.17 -19.82
C PRO A 63 -8.46 -18.22 -19.22
N GLU A 64 -9.24 -17.15 -19.40
CA GLU A 64 -10.55 -16.93 -18.78
C GLU A 64 -11.54 -17.99 -19.25
N ARG A 65 -11.50 -18.31 -20.56
CA ARG A 65 -12.30 -19.39 -21.19
C ARG A 65 -11.87 -20.80 -20.77
N MET A 66 -10.75 -20.95 -20.08
CA MET A 66 -10.25 -22.23 -19.55
C MET A 66 -10.37 -22.36 -18.03
N ASN A 67 -11.07 -21.42 -17.36
CA ASN A 67 -11.17 -21.34 -15.90
C ASN A 67 -9.77 -21.25 -15.23
N LEU A 68 -8.89 -20.48 -15.87
CA LEU A 68 -7.55 -20.15 -15.40
C LEU A 68 -7.51 -18.66 -15.09
N VAL A 69 -6.81 -18.31 -14.01
CA VAL A 69 -6.55 -16.93 -13.60
C VAL A 69 -5.05 -16.71 -13.65
N VAL A 70 -4.63 -15.61 -14.27
CA VAL A 70 -3.23 -15.16 -14.26
C VAL A 70 -3.12 -13.97 -13.32
N GLY A 71 -2.07 -13.95 -12.51
CA GLY A 71 -1.88 -12.91 -11.50
C GLY A 71 -0.59 -13.06 -10.73
N ARG A 72 -0.41 -12.21 -9.72
CA ARG A 72 0.75 -12.26 -8.82
C ARG A 72 0.39 -12.99 -7.53
N LEU A 73 1.21 -13.97 -7.15
CA LEU A 73 1.06 -14.67 -5.88
C LEU A 73 1.52 -13.76 -4.73
N GLN A 74 0.72 -13.63 -3.67
CA GLN A 74 1.12 -13.04 -2.39
C GLN A 74 1.01 -14.10 -1.30
N MET A 75 2.14 -14.55 -0.75
CA MET A 75 2.14 -15.51 0.37
C MET A 75 2.00 -14.80 1.71
N LYS A 76 1.51 -15.52 2.72
CA LYS A 76 1.50 -15.13 4.13
C LYS A 76 2.47 -16.01 4.91
N ALA A 77 2.97 -15.53 6.06
CA ALA A 77 3.97 -16.24 6.88
C ALA A 77 3.54 -17.65 7.35
N ARG A 78 2.23 -17.99 7.31
CA ARG A 78 1.71 -19.34 7.59
C ARG A 78 1.78 -20.31 6.40
N GLY A 79 2.39 -19.90 5.27
CA GLY A 79 2.68 -20.76 4.12
C GLY A 79 1.59 -20.86 3.04
N TYR A 80 0.38 -20.35 3.26
CA TYR A 80 -0.64 -20.20 2.21
C TYR A 80 -0.47 -18.87 1.46
N GLY A 81 -1.16 -18.70 0.33
CA GLY A 81 -1.16 -17.44 -0.42
C GLY A 81 -2.49 -17.06 -1.05
N PHE A 82 -2.50 -15.87 -1.67
CA PHE A 82 -3.57 -15.37 -2.52
C PHE A 82 -2.98 -15.03 -3.88
N LEU A 83 -3.64 -15.46 -4.97
CA LEU A 83 -3.40 -14.95 -6.29
C LEU A 83 -4.20 -13.66 -6.47
N ILE A 84 -3.51 -12.53 -6.61
CA ILE A 84 -4.10 -11.25 -7.00
C ILE A 84 -4.15 -11.24 -8.54
N PRO A 85 -5.33 -11.25 -9.18
CA PRO A 85 -5.44 -11.32 -10.64
C PRO A 85 -4.82 -10.10 -11.32
N ASP A 86 -4.28 -10.27 -12.53
CA ASP A 86 -3.83 -9.13 -13.35
C ASP A 86 -5.03 -8.32 -13.89
N ALA A 87 -6.18 -8.97 -14.06
CA ALA A 87 -7.43 -8.35 -14.49
C ALA A 87 -8.06 -7.55 -13.33
N ALA A 88 -8.18 -6.23 -13.50
CA ALA A 88 -8.75 -5.35 -12.49
C ALA A 88 -10.23 -5.71 -12.20
N GLY A 89 -10.57 -5.80 -10.91
CA GLY A 89 -11.93 -6.12 -10.45
C GLY A 89 -12.26 -7.61 -10.34
N GLU A 90 -11.37 -8.52 -10.74
CA GLU A 90 -11.52 -9.93 -10.36
C GLU A 90 -11.14 -10.16 -8.89
N PRO A 91 -11.91 -10.98 -8.13
CA PRO A 91 -11.59 -11.29 -6.74
C PRO A 91 -10.45 -12.29 -6.62
N ASP A 92 -9.58 -12.05 -5.63
CA ASP A 92 -8.45 -12.90 -5.25
C ASP A 92 -8.79 -14.38 -5.14
N VAL A 93 -7.89 -15.24 -5.62
CA VAL A 93 -8.00 -16.69 -5.49
C VAL A 93 -7.13 -17.16 -4.33
N TYR A 94 -7.73 -17.76 -3.31
CA TYR A 94 -6.99 -18.39 -2.22
C TYR A 94 -6.27 -19.65 -2.74
N ILE A 95 -4.97 -19.74 -2.44
CA ILE A 95 -4.10 -20.87 -2.78
C ILE A 95 -3.63 -21.55 -1.48
N PRO A 96 -4.08 -22.78 -1.20
CA PRO A 96 -3.56 -23.61 -0.12
C PRO A 96 -2.04 -23.81 -0.20
N ALA A 97 -1.38 -24.00 0.95
CA ALA A 97 0.08 -24.14 1.02
C ALA A 97 0.63 -25.35 0.23
N ASP A 98 -0.15 -26.43 0.16
CA ASP A 98 0.13 -27.66 -0.60
C ASP A 98 -0.12 -27.52 -2.11
N GLU A 99 -0.91 -26.53 -2.53
CA GLU A 99 -1.29 -26.26 -3.93
C GLU A 99 -0.48 -25.09 -4.56
N LEU A 100 0.60 -24.67 -3.89
CA LEU A 100 1.54 -23.65 -4.40
C LEU A 100 2.45 -24.14 -5.53
N GLY A 101 2.66 -25.45 -5.69
CA GLY A 101 3.46 -26.03 -6.77
C GLY A 101 4.94 -25.63 -6.83
N GLY A 102 5.49 -24.99 -5.78
CA GLY A 102 6.84 -24.41 -5.80
C GLY A 102 6.91 -22.97 -6.33
N ALA A 103 5.78 -22.26 -6.41
CA ALA A 103 5.77 -20.80 -6.55
C ALA A 103 6.24 -20.12 -5.25
N MET A 104 6.84 -18.94 -5.39
CA MET A 104 7.27 -18.08 -4.28
C MET A 104 6.46 -16.78 -4.24
N SER A 105 6.39 -16.13 -3.08
CA SER A 105 5.70 -14.84 -2.92
C SER A 105 6.24 -13.81 -3.91
N GLY A 106 5.37 -13.15 -4.66
CA GLY A 106 5.72 -12.19 -5.71
C GLY A 106 5.81 -12.80 -7.11
N ASP A 107 5.94 -14.13 -7.27
CA ASP A 107 5.96 -14.77 -8.59
C ASP A 107 4.67 -14.46 -9.37
N ARG A 108 4.78 -14.27 -10.69
CA ARG A 108 3.61 -14.20 -11.57
C ARG A 108 3.26 -15.61 -12.03
N VAL A 109 2.05 -16.04 -11.73
CA VAL A 109 1.64 -17.44 -11.85
C VAL A 109 0.27 -17.55 -12.53
N MET A 110 0.02 -18.74 -13.06
CA MET A 110 -1.26 -19.16 -13.60
C MET A 110 -1.85 -20.20 -12.66
N ALA A 111 -3.04 -19.93 -12.12
CA ALA A 111 -3.79 -20.84 -11.27
C ALA A 111 -5.05 -21.35 -11.96
N ARG A 112 -5.49 -22.56 -11.59
CA ARG A 112 -6.81 -23.08 -11.93
C ARG A 112 -7.72 -22.95 -10.72
N VAL A 113 -8.91 -22.38 -10.91
CA VAL A 113 -9.93 -22.31 -9.87
C VAL A 113 -10.67 -23.64 -9.78
N GLU A 114 -10.71 -24.27 -8.61
CA GLU A 114 -11.30 -25.61 -8.44
C GLU A 114 -12.65 -25.57 -7.72
N LYS A 115 -12.87 -24.60 -6.82
CA LYS A 115 -14.14 -24.44 -6.10
C LYS A 115 -14.58 -22.98 -6.03
N VAL A 116 -15.84 -22.74 -6.40
CA VAL A 116 -16.59 -21.56 -6.01
C VAL A 116 -17.42 -21.97 -4.79
N SER A 117 -16.92 -21.69 -3.59
CA SER A 117 -17.65 -21.96 -2.35
C SER A 117 -18.75 -20.89 -2.15
N ALA A 118 -19.92 -21.30 -1.68
CA ALA A 118 -21.13 -20.47 -1.65
C ALA A 118 -21.15 -19.40 -0.52
N GLY A 119 -20.02 -18.79 -0.17
CA GLY A 119 -20.01 -17.81 0.93
C GLY A 119 -18.73 -17.05 1.30
N ALA A 120 -17.59 -17.15 0.59
CA ALA A 120 -16.47 -16.23 0.87
C ALA A 120 -15.47 -16.02 -0.28
N ARG A 121 -14.75 -17.07 -0.73
CA ARG A 121 -13.57 -16.91 -1.61
C ARG A 121 -13.44 -18.04 -2.64
N ARG A 122 -12.84 -17.71 -3.80
CA ARG A 122 -12.42 -18.68 -4.83
C ARG A 122 -11.23 -19.47 -4.30
N GLU A 123 -11.25 -20.79 -4.44
CA GLU A 123 -10.12 -21.66 -4.12
C GLU A 123 -9.51 -22.20 -5.42
N GLY A 124 -8.18 -22.19 -5.52
CA GLY A 124 -7.48 -22.68 -6.70
C GLY A 124 -6.08 -23.19 -6.42
N LYS A 125 -5.43 -23.69 -7.46
CA LYS A 125 -4.07 -24.22 -7.41
C LYS A 125 -3.19 -23.73 -8.53
N ILE A 126 -1.90 -23.56 -8.25
CA ILE A 126 -0.94 -23.08 -9.22
C ILE A 126 -0.59 -24.20 -10.21
N ILE A 127 -0.81 -23.94 -11.49
CA ILE A 127 -0.51 -24.90 -12.57
C ILE A 127 0.80 -24.58 -13.30
N ARG A 128 1.24 -23.32 -13.28
CA ARG A 128 2.48 -22.86 -13.93
C ARG A 128 2.95 -21.56 -13.28
N VAL A 129 4.24 -21.44 -13.03
CA VAL A 129 4.89 -20.15 -12.79
C VAL A 129 5.28 -19.57 -14.15
N LEU A 130 4.84 -18.35 -14.44
CA LEU A 130 5.12 -17.65 -15.69
C LEU A 130 6.41 -16.83 -15.56
N GLU A 131 6.57 -16.15 -14.43
CA GLU A 131 7.70 -15.28 -14.13
C GLU A 131 8.13 -15.46 -12.67
N ARG A 132 9.43 -15.60 -12.44
CA ARG A 132 10.01 -15.67 -11.09
C ARG A 132 10.33 -14.26 -10.61
N ALA A 133 9.89 -13.90 -9.41
CA ALA A 133 10.20 -12.59 -8.83
C ALA A 133 11.53 -12.61 -8.04
N ASN A 134 11.81 -13.70 -7.33
CA ASN A 134 12.87 -13.76 -6.32
C ASN A 134 14.10 -14.50 -6.83
N HIS A 135 14.86 -13.86 -7.73
CA HIS A 135 16.17 -14.39 -8.14
C HIS A 135 17.24 -14.22 -7.06
N ARG A 136 17.11 -13.17 -6.24
CA ARG A 136 17.96 -12.90 -5.08
C ARG A 136 17.10 -12.75 -3.83
N VAL A 137 17.63 -13.20 -2.70
CA VAL A 137 16.97 -13.16 -1.39
C VAL A 137 17.96 -12.70 -0.35
N VAL A 138 17.55 -11.77 0.52
CA VAL A 138 18.31 -11.35 1.70
C VAL A 138 17.90 -12.19 2.90
N GLY A 139 18.88 -12.69 3.65
CA GLY A 139 18.61 -13.54 4.80
C GLY A 139 19.81 -13.68 5.75
N LYS A 140 19.55 -14.28 6.90
CA LYS A 140 20.54 -14.53 7.97
C LYS A 140 21.14 -15.92 7.80
N VAL A 141 22.47 -16.03 7.80
CA VAL A 141 23.19 -17.31 7.67
C VAL A 141 23.17 -18.07 8.98
N THR A 142 22.79 -19.35 8.93
CA THR A 142 23.05 -20.35 9.97
C THR A 142 24.00 -21.42 9.42
N LYS A 143 25.20 -21.54 9.98
CA LYS A 143 26.25 -22.44 9.49
C LYS A 143 26.26 -23.79 10.21
N TYR A 144 26.32 -24.85 9.42
CA TYR A 144 26.55 -26.22 9.86
C TYR A 144 27.91 -26.69 9.34
N ARG A 145 28.35 -27.90 9.75
CA ARG A 145 29.71 -28.40 9.46
C ARG A 145 30.09 -28.43 7.97
N ASN A 146 29.13 -28.73 7.09
CA ASN A 146 29.37 -28.98 5.66
C ASN A 146 28.45 -28.16 4.72
N HIS A 147 27.57 -27.32 5.27
CA HIS A 147 26.57 -26.54 4.53
C HIS A 147 26.10 -25.38 5.42
N ALA A 148 25.37 -24.43 4.85
CA ALA A 148 24.62 -23.43 5.61
C ALA A 148 23.15 -23.44 5.17
N PHE A 149 22.30 -22.86 6.02
CA PHE A 149 20.97 -22.42 5.62
C PHE A 149 20.94 -20.89 5.71
N VAL A 150 20.16 -20.26 4.83
CA VAL A 150 19.87 -18.84 4.91
C VAL A 150 18.37 -18.67 5.12
N THR A 151 18.00 -18.14 6.28
CA THR A 151 16.62 -17.82 6.62
C THR A 151 16.28 -16.45 6.04
N PRO A 152 15.32 -16.35 5.11
CA PRO A 152 14.96 -15.07 4.49
C PRO A 152 14.46 -14.04 5.52
N LEU A 153 14.86 -12.77 5.37
CA LEU A 153 14.29 -11.68 6.17
C LEU A 153 12.81 -11.45 5.81
N ASP A 154 12.41 -11.70 4.56
CA ASP A 154 11.00 -11.74 4.18
C ASP A 154 10.34 -13.05 4.61
N LYS A 155 9.66 -13.00 5.76
CA LYS A 155 8.90 -14.11 6.36
C LYS A 155 7.81 -14.70 5.44
N ARG A 156 7.42 -14.01 4.37
CA ARG A 156 6.49 -14.54 3.35
C ARG A 156 7.12 -15.64 2.50
N MET A 157 8.46 -15.78 2.47
CA MET A 157 9.14 -16.82 1.71
C MET A 157 9.05 -18.21 2.35
N GLY A 158 8.85 -18.29 3.67
CA GLY A 158 8.41 -19.50 4.40
C GLY A 158 9.35 -20.72 4.41
N GLN A 159 10.45 -20.71 3.65
CA GLN A 159 11.41 -21.80 3.54
C GLN A 159 12.84 -21.27 3.60
N ASP A 160 13.69 -21.91 4.40
CA ASP A 160 15.13 -21.62 4.41
C ASP A 160 15.79 -22.04 3.08
N ILE A 161 16.76 -21.26 2.62
CA ILE A 161 17.53 -21.58 1.41
C ILE A 161 18.73 -22.43 1.80
N PHE A 162 18.84 -23.62 1.22
CA PHE A 162 19.99 -24.49 1.41
C PHE A 162 21.19 -23.96 0.63
N ILE A 163 22.32 -23.76 1.32
CA ILE A 163 23.58 -23.31 0.72
C ILE A 163 24.62 -24.44 0.84
N PRO A 164 25.09 -25.01 -0.28
CA PRO A 164 26.24 -25.92 -0.29
C PRO A 164 27.47 -25.28 0.36
N GLY A 165 28.27 -26.04 1.12
CA GLY A 165 29.39 -25.49 1.91
C GLY A 165 30.47 -24.77 1.09
N ASP A 166 30.60 -25.09 -0.19
CA ASP A 166 31.47 -24.45 -1.18
C ASP A 166 30.92 -23.10 -1.71
N ARG A 167 29.67 -22.75 -1.39
CA ARG A 167 28.93 -21.58 -1.92
C ARG A 167 28.52 -20.55 -0.86
N VAL A 168 29.18 -20.56 0.31
CA VAL A 168 28.87 -19.67 1.45
C VAL A 168 29.64 -18.32 1.38
N LEU A 169 30.47 -18.11 0.35
CA LEU A 169 31.26 -16.88 0.11
C LEU A 169 32.07 -16.36 1.32
N GLY A 170 32.47 -17.26 2.23
CA GLY A 170 33.20 -16.89 3.45
C GLY A 170 32.36 -16.25 4.56
N ALA A 171 31.04 -16.09 4.41
CA ALA A 171 30.15 -15.56 5.45
C ALA A 171 30.32 -16.30 6.78
N HIS A 172 30.19 -15.59 7.90
CA HIS A 172 30.19 -16.14 9.25
C HIS A 172 28.79 -16.60 9.66
N ASP A 173 28.68 -17.18 10.86
CA ASP A 173 27.39 -17.52 11.45
C ASP A 173 26.71 -16.24 11.94
N GLY A 174 25.42 -16.07 11.65
CA GLY A 174 24.64 -14.88 11.98
C GLY A 174 24.77 -13.70 10.99
N ASP A 175 25.69 -13.73 10.02
CA ASP A 175 25.82 -12.69 8.99
C ASP A 175 24.53 -12.57 8.15
N VAL A 176 24.16 -11.34 7.80
CA VAL A 176 23.18 -11.04 6.75
C VAL A 176 23.87 -11.13 5.38
N VAL A 177 23.26 -11.85 4.45
CA VAL A 177 23.80 -12.11 3.11
C VAL A 177 22.75 -11.94 2.03
N VAL A 178 23.21 -11.72 0.79
CA VAL A 178 22.39 -11.87 -0.42
C VAL A 178 22.69 -13.22 -1.04
N VAL A 179 21.64 -14.02 -1.23
CA VAL A 179 21.68 -15.33 -1.87
C VAL A 179 21.04 -15.25 -3.24
N GLU A 180 21.71 -15.76 -4.26
CA GLU A 180 21.12 -16.05 -5.56
C GLU A 180 20.53 -17.47 -5.57
N ILE A 181 19.27 -17.61 -5.99
CA ILE A 181 18.60 -18.92 -6.08
C ILE A 181 19.08 -19.64 -7.34
N THR A 182 19.80 -20.75 -7.14
CA THR A 182 20.30 -21.62 -8.23
C THR A 182 19.32 -22.74 -8.59
N GLU A 183 18.53 -23.22 -7.63
CA GLU A 183 17.40 -24.13 -7.85
C GLU A 183 16.18 -23.58 -7.10
N PHE A 184 15.13 -23.21 -7.84
CA PHE A 184 13.87 -22.75 -7.27
C PHE A 184 13.12 -23.89 -6.56
N PRO A 185 12.27 -23.59 -5.56
CA PRO A 185 11.55 -24.63 -4.83
C PRO A 185 10.58 -25.37 -5.74
N THR A 186 10.29 -26.60 -5.34
CA THR A 186 9.29 -27.49 -5.95
C THR A 186 8.34 -27.99 -4.86
N ALA A 187 7.25 -28.65 -5.23
CA ALA A 187 6.34 -29.27 -4.27
C ALA A 187 6.97 -30.31 -3.32
N THR A 188 8.24 -30.72 -3.52
CA THR A 188 8.92 -31.74 -2.69
C THR A 188 10.32 -31.35 -2.22
N ARG A 189 10.84 -30.18 -2.62
CA ARG A 189 12.20 -29.71 -2.30
C ARG A 189 12.21 -28.20 -2.13
N GLY A 190 12.86 -27.72 -1.07
CA GLY A 190 13.12 -26.30 -0.85
C GLY A 190 14.17 -25.72 -1.81
N PRO A 191 14.37 -24.40 -1.77
CA PRO A 191 15.31 -23.71 -2.65
C PRO A 191 16.77 -24.02 -2.33
N VAL A 192 17.61 -24.06 -3.37
CA VAL A 192 19.08 -24.16 -3.26
C VAL A 192 19.71 -22.91 -3.84
N GLY A 193 20.63 -22.29 -3.09
CA GLY A 193 21.25 -21.03 -3.47
C GLY A 193 22.77 -20.99 -3.36
N GLN A 194 23.31 -19.84 -3.71
CA GLN A 194 24.71 -19.46 -3.48
C GLN A 194 24.77 -18.05 -2.90
N VAL A 195 25.63 -17.81 -1.92
CA VAL A 195 25.88 -16.46 -1.42
C VAL A 195 26.64 -15.69 -2.49
N VAL A 196 26.09 -14.54 -2.90
CA VAL A 196 26.70 -13.64 -3.89
C VAL A 196 27.25 -12.35 -3.26
N GLU A 197 26.80 -12.02 -2.06
CA GLU A 197 27.23 -10.83 -1.30
C GLU A 197 27.09 -11.11 0.20
N VAL A 198 28.08 -10.69 1.00
CA VAL A 198 28.01 -10.72 2.46
C VAL A 198 27.87 -9.27 2.91
N LEU A 199 26.74 -8.93 3.56
CA LEU A 199 26.49 -7.56 4.01
C LEU A 199 27.22 -7.32 5.34
N GLY A 200 27.08 -8.23 6.30
CA GLY A 200 27.76 -8.18 7.59
C GLY A 200 26.86 -8.62 8.74
N GLN A 201 27.22 -8.24 9.97
CA GLN A 201 26.40 -8.52 11.15
C GLN A 201 25.15 -7.62 11.17
N PRO A 202 23.97 -8.14 11.62
CA PRO A 202 22.71 -7.38 11.61
C PRO A 202 22.76 -6.04 12.36
N ASP A 203 23.51 -5.99 13.47
CA ASP A 203 23.60 -4.82 14.36
C ASP A 203 24.71 -3.84 13.96
N ALA A 204 25.41 -4.07 12.84
CA ALA A 204 26.44 -3.15 12.36
C ALA A 204 25.82 -1.92 11.66
N PRO A 205 26.35 -0.70 11.89
CA PRO A 205 25.83 0.54 11.30
C PRO A 205 25.57 0.45 9.79
N GLY A 206 24.36 0.80 9.37
CA GLY A 206 23.92 0.83 7.96
C GLY A 206 23.64 -0.53 7.30
N ILE A 207 23.94 -1.67 7.94
CA ILE A 207 23.65 -3.00 7.37
C ILE A 207 22.15 -3.27 7.29
N ASP A 208 21.38 -2.71 8.22
CA ASP A 208 19.94 -2.87 8.30
C ASP A 208 19.19 -2.18 7.13
N ILE A 209 19.54 -0.93 6.83
CA ILE A 209 19.06 -0.22 5.62
C ILE A 209 19.56 -0.91 4.34
N LEU A 210 20.83 -1.33 4.29
CA LEU A 210 21.38 -2.06 3.14
C LEU A 210 20.65 -3.39 2.88
N ALA A 211 20.21 -4.08 3.94
CA ALA A 211 19.39 -5.27 3.82
C ALA A 211 18.01 -4.97 3.20
N VAL A 212 17.36 -3.85 3.57
CA VAL A 212 16.11 -3.39 2.93
C VAL A 212 16.34 -3.05 1.44
N ILE A 213 17.39 -2.29 1.13
CA ILE A 213 17.78 -1.97 -0.26
C ILE A 213 17.91 -3.24 -1.12
N ARG A 214 18.62 -4.25 -0.62
CA ARG A 214 18.81 -5.53 -1.32
C ARG A 214 17.53 -6.37 -1.37
N LYS A 215 16.69 -6.35 -0.33
CA LYS A 215 15.40 -7.05 -0.26
C LYS A 215 14.42 -6.56 -1.33
N TYR A 216 14.36 -5.25 -1.55
CA TYR A 216 13.53 -4.63 -2.59
C TYR A 216 14.23 -4.52 -3.97
N ASN A 217 15.44 -5.09 -4.09
CA ASN A 217 16.27 -5.05 -5.30
C ASN A 217 16.43 -3.63 -5.88
N LEU A 218 16.68 -2.66 -4.99
CA LEU A 218 16.89 -1.27 -5.35
C LEU A 218 18.32 -1.08 -5.91
N PRO A 219 18.48 -0.54 -7.13
CA PRO A 219 19.80 -0.35 -7.72
C PRO A 219 20.46 0.91 -7.14
N GLU A 220 21.39 0.74 -6.21
CA GLU A 220 22.21 1.86 -5.72
C GLU A 220 23.14 2.37 -6.84
N ALA A 221 24.14 1.56 -7.19
CA ALA A 221 25.16 1.92 -8.17
C ALA A 221 24.59 2.09 -9.59
N PHE A 222 25.06 3.14 -10.27
CA PHE A 222 24.84 3.33 -11.71
C PHE A 222 25.87 2.50 -12.49
N PRO A 223 25.49 1.85 -13.61
CA PRO A 223 26.45 1.22 -14.50
C PRO A 223 27.48 2.22 -15.04
N GLU A 224 28.73 1.79 -15.23
CA GLU A 224 29.82 2.65 -15.75
C GLU A 224 29.45 3.32 -17.08
N GLU A 225 28.76 2.63 -17.98
CA GLU A 225 28.28 3.20 -19.25
C GLU A 225 27.31 4.38 -19.05
N VAL A 226 26.48 4.36 -18.00
CA VAL A 226 25.52 5.43 -17.67
C VAL A 226 26.24 6.63 -17.07
N LEU A 227 27.23 6.39 -16.20
CA LEU A 227 28.07 7.45 -15.64
C LEU A 227 28.91 8.13 -16.74
N ALA A 228 29.53 7.35 -17.63
CA ALA A 228 30.28 7.87 -18.76
C ALA A 228 29.39 8.61 -19.80
N GLU A 229 28.10 8.27 -19.91
CA GLU A 229 27.15 9.08 -20.68
C GLU A 229 26.85 10.41 -19.98
N ALA A 230 26.55 10.39 -18.68
CA ALA A 230 26.31 11.59 -17.88
C ALA A 230 27.50 12.57 -17.89
N GLU A 231 28.72 12.06 -17.78
CA GLU A 231 29.96 12.87 -17.77
C GLU A 231 30.19 13.66 -19.06
N ARG A 232 29.71 13.16 -20.20
CA ARG A 232 29.81 13.85 -21.50
C ARG A 232 28.86 15.03 -21.65
N ILE A 233 27.83 15.13 -20.80
CA ILE A 233 26.89 16.25 -20.82
C ILE A 233 27.60 17.50 -20.26
N PRO A 234 27.67 18.62 -21.01
CA PRO A 234 28.24 19.88 -20.53
C PRO A 234 27.52 20.40 -19.26
N LEU A 235 28.26 21.12 -18.40
CA LEU A 235 27.69 21.81 -17.24
C LEU A 235 27.14 23.20 -17.59
N GLU A 236 27.65 23.79 -18.67
CA GLU A 236 27.29 25.11 -19.18
C GLU A 236 26.51 24.96 -20.49
N LEU A 237 25.56 25.88 -20.71
CA LEU A 237 24.73 25.91 -21.91
C LEU A 237 25.46 26.65 -23.04
N SER A 238 25.37 26.10 -24.25
CA SER A 238 25.85 26.71 -25.48
C SER A 238 24.80 27.61 -26.12
N GLU A 239 25.22 28.47 -27.06
CA GLU A 239 24.28 29.32 -27.81
C GLU A 239 23.24 28.53 -28.61
N GLU A 240 23.55 27.28 -28.99
CA GLU A 240 22.60 26.39 -29.68
C GLU A 240 21.49 25.90 -28.75
N ASP A 241 21.75 25.77 -27.43
CA ASP A 241 20.78 25.28 -26.45
C ASP A 241 19.62 26.27 -26.21
N TYR A 242 19.84 27.57 -26.48
CA TYR A 242 18.82 28.62 -26.39
C TYR A 242 17.91 28.67 -27.62
N ALA A 243 18.27 28.04 -28.74
CA ALA A 243 17.54 28.15 -30.00
C ALA A 243 16.11 27.59 -29.88
N GLY A 244 15.12 28.39 -30.29
CA GLY A 244 13.70 28.00 -30.25
C GLY A 244 13.07 27.99 -28.84
N ARG A 245 13.77 28.49 -27.81
CA ARG A 245 13.26 28.63 -26.44
C ARG A 245 12.78 30.05 -26.17
N ARG A 246 11.77 30.21 -25.30
CA ARG A 246 11.38 31.53 -24.77
C ARG A 246 12.40 31.97 -23.72
N ASP A 247 12.94 33.18 -23.85
CA ASP A 247 13.83 33.76 -22.84
C ASP A 247 13.00 34.34 -21.69
N LEU A 248 13.22 33.83 -20.48
CA LEU A 248 12.63 34.28 -19.23
C LEU A 248 13.71 34.59 -18.19
N ARG A 249 14.97 34.85 -18.59
CA ARG A 249 16.08 35.10 -17.66
C ARG A 249 16.02 36.46 -16.96
N SER A 250 15.22 37.39 -17.47
CA SER A 250 14.93 38.68 -16.83
C SER A 250 13.76 38.63 -15.85
N GLU A 251 13.13 37.47 -15.69
CA GLU A 251 11.93 37.30 -14.89
C GLU A 251 12.23 36.99 -13.42
N VAL A 252 11.37 37.46 -12.52
CA VAL A 252 11.48 37.09 -11.10
C VAL A 252 10.86 35.72 -10.89
N ILE A 253 11.72 34.70 -10.83
CA ILE A 253 11.40 33.28 -10.71
C ILE A 253 12.22 32.70 -9.55
N VAL A 254 11.62 31.91 -8.67
CA VAL A 254 12.28 31.32 -7.48
C VAL A 254 12.00 29.83 -7.38
N THR A 255 12.89 29.06 -6.74
CA THR A 255 12.57 27.71 -6.23
C THR A 255 12.21 27.82 -4.74
N ILE A 256 11.37 26.93 -4.22
CA ILE A 256 11.01 26.87 -2.79
C ILE A 256 10.98 25.39 -2.39
N ASP A 257 11.99 24.95 -1.65
CA ASP A 257 12.25 23.53 -1.41
C ASP A 257 12.55 23.24 0.07
N GLY A 258 12.78 21.97 0.42
CA GLY A 258 13.38 21.62 1.71
C GLY A 258 14.86 22.00 1.77
N GLU A 259 15.37 22.30 2.96
CA GLU A 259 16.76 22.68 3.22
C GLU A 259 17.76 21.70 2.57
N ASP A 260 17.49 20.40 2.74
CA ASP A 260 18.32 19.27 2.29
C ASP A 260 18.24 19.00 0.77
N ALA A 261 17.28 19.59 0.05
CA ALA A 261 16.97 19.28 -1.35
C ALA A 261 18.05 19.79 -2.32
N LYS A 262 18.47 18.95 -3.29
CA LYS A 262 19.53 19.26 -4.27
C LYS A 262 19.05 19.10 -5.72
N ASP A 263 18.03 18.27 -5.90
CA ASP A 263 17.26 17.95 -7.10
C ASP A 263 16.06 18.91 -7.24
N LEU A 264 16.34 20.19 -7.49
CA LEU A 264 15.32 21.24 -7.64
C LEU A 264 14.64 21.08 -9.01
N ASP A 265 13.48 20.42 -9.03
CA ASP A 265 12.69 20.11 -10.24
C ASP A 265 11.94 21.32 -10.79
N ASP A 266 11.41 22.17 -9.91
CA ASP A 266 10.45 23.23 -10.25
C ASP A 266 10.87 24.62 -9.75
N ALA A 267 10.44 25.63 -10.51
CA ALA A 267 10.57 27.03 -10.15
C ALA A 267 9.28 27.78 -10.51
N VAL A 268 8.90 28.74 -9.68
CA VAL A 268 7.59 29.40 -9.74
C VAL A 268 7.71 30.92 -9.88
N GLN A 269 6.74 31.49 -10.59
CA GLN A 269 6.52 32.92 -10.73
C GLN A 269 5.04 33.23 -10.56
N VAL A 270 4.73 34.27 -9.79
CA VAL A 270 3.40 34.90 -9.79
C VAL A 270 3.56 36.38 -10.10
N LYS A 271 2.68 36.89 -10.96
CA LYS A 271 2.49 38.32 -11.23
C LYS A 271 1.01 38.65 -11.23
N ARG A 272 0.67 39.90 -10.94
CA ARG A 272 -0.65 40.46 -11.26
C ARG A 272 -0.61 41.19 -12.60
N LEU A 273 -1.63 40.97 -13.42
CA LEU A 273 -1.82 41.59 -14.73
C LEU A 273 -2.71 42.84 -14.64
N ASP A 274 -2.63 43.72 -15.63
CA ASP A 274 -3.39 44.99 -15.68
C ASP A 274 -4.91 44.80 -15.67
N ASN A 275 -5.40 43.64 -16.14
CA ASN A 275 -6.82 43.26 -16.10
C ASN A 275 -7.28 42.74 -14.73
N GLY A 276 -6.38 42.66 -13.74
CA GLY A 276 -6.64 42.17 -12.39
C GLY A 276 -6.46 40.65 -12.20
N ASN A 277 -6.23 39.89 -13.28
CA ASN A 277 -5.90 38.47 -13.23
C ASN A 277 -4.47 38.25 -12.69
N TYR A 278 -4.18 37.00 -12.32
CA TYR A 278 -2.83 36.52 -12.02
C TYR A 278 -2.24 35.84 -13.24
N LEU A 279 -0.93 35.96 -13.41
CA LEU A 279 -0.12 35.08 -14.24
C LEU A 279 0.66 34.17 -13.29
N LEU A 280 0.47 32.85 -13.42
CA LEU A 280 1.23 31.82 -12.75
C LEU A 280 2.14 31.14 -13.76
N GLY A 281 3.46 31.28 -13.59
CA GLY A 281 4.48 30.52 -14.29
C GLY A 281 4.96 29.36 -13.45
N VAL A 282 4.89 28.14 -14.00
CA VAL A 282 5.50 26.93 -13.45
C VAL A 282 6.54 26.43 -14.44
N HIS A 283 7.80 26.45 -14.03
CA HIS A 283 8.97 26.20 -14.89
C HIS A 283 9.68 24.93 -14.40
N ILE A 284 9.55 23.83 -15.16
CA ILE A 284 10.06 22.52 -14.75
C ILE A 284 11.35 22.20 -15.50
N ALA A 285 12.35 21.64 -14.81
CA ALA A 285 13.61 21.19 -15.39
C ALA A 285 13.41 20.37 -16.68
N ASP A 286 14.05 20.77 -17.78
CA ASP A 286 13.89 20.10 -19.09
C ASP A 286 14.75 18.81 -19.18
N VAL A 287 14.51 17.88 -18.27
CA VAL A 287 15.25 16.60 -18.17
C VAL A 287 15.19 15.81 -19.47
N SER A 288 14.08 15.90 -20.20
CA SER A 288 13.91 15.25 -21.51
C SER A 288 14.90 15.74 -22.57
N TYR A 289 15.54 16.90 -22.38
CA TYR A 289 16.61 17.40 -23.24
C TYR A 289 17.89 16.57 -23.13
N TYR A 290 18.27 16.28 -21.89
CA TYR A 290 19.48 15.56 -21.51
C TYR A 290 19.28 14.04 -21.59
N VAL A 291 18.15 13.53 -21.10
CA VAL A 291 17.81 12.09 -21.06
C VAL A 291 16.96 11.72 -22.27
N ARG A 292 17.64 11.57 -23.42
CA ARG A 292 17.01 11.25 -24.72
C ARG A 292 16.53 9.79 -24.78
N GLU A 293 15.43 9.55 -25.47
CA GLU A 293 14.84 8.22 -25.63
C GLU A 293 15.84 7.20 -26.21
N GLY A 294 15.88 6.00 -25.63
CA GLY A 294 16.73 4.88 -26.07
C GLY A 294 18.20 4.95 -25.61
N THR A 295 18.63 6.02 -24.93
CA THR A 295 19.99 6.16 -24.35
C THR A 295 20.22 5.23 -23.15
N ARG A 296 21.46 5.14 -22.64
CA ARG A 296 21.72 4.37 -21.41
C ARG A 296 21.13 5.08 -20.20
N LEU A 297 21.20 6.41 -20.17
CA LEU A 297 20.50 7.24 -19.17
C LEU A 297 18.99 6.96 -19.15
N ASP A 298 18.33 6.88 -20.31
CA ASP A 298 16.91 6.56 -20.41
C ASP A 298 16.59 5.12 -19.98
N GLN A 299 17.36 4.14 -20.45
CA GLN A 299 17.19 2.73 -20.06
C GLN A 299 17.32 2.54 -18.54
N GLU A 300 18.26 3.24 -17.91
CA GLU A 300 18.46 3.22 -16.45
C GLU A 300 17.37 3.98 -15.69
N ALA A 301 16.96 5.15 -16.18
CA ALA A 301 15.86 5.92 -15.60
C ALA A 301 14.54 5.14 -15.66
N TYR A 302 14.25 4.47 -16.78
CA TYR A 302 13.11 3.56 -16.93
C TYR A 302 13.19 2.42 -15.90
N ARG A 303 14.34 1.72 -15.83
CA ARG A 303 14.58 0.60 -14.90
C ARG A 303 14.39 0.99 -13.43
N ARG A 304 14.76 2.22 -13.05
CA ARG A 304 14.57 2.76 -11.71
C ARG A 304 13.12 3.19 -11.47
N GLY A 305 12.51 3.90 -12.43
CA GLY A 305 11.13 4.38 -12.44
C GLY A 305 10.85 5.58 -11.54
N THR A 306 11.49 5.62 -10.37
CA THR A 306 11.44 6.73 -9.40
C THR A 306 12.73 6.78 -8.58
N SER A 307 13.06 7.94 -8.02
CA SER A 307 13.97 8.04 -6.87
C SER A 307 13.31 7.40 -5.64
N VAL A 308 14.11 6.93 -4.68
CA VAL A 308 13.68 6.35 -3.40
C VAL A 308 14.35 7.12 -2.26
N TYR A 309 13.56 7.61 -1.30
CA TYR A 309 14.00 8.47 -0.20
C TYR A 309 13.97 7.70 1.13
N LEU A 310 15.05 6.98 1.42
CA LEU A 310 15.21 6.21 2.66
C LEU A 310 15.66 7.14 3.80
N VAL A 311 15.53 6.67 5.06
CA VAL A 311 15.83 7.46 6.26
C VAL A 311 17.21 8.15 6.24
N ASP A 312 18.26 7.45 5.79
CA ASP A 312 19.64 7.95 5.80
C ASP A 312 20.16 8.43 4.43
N ARG A 313 19.48 8.11 3.33
CA ARG A 313 19.97 8.34 1.97
C ARG A 313 18.89 8.32 0.90
N VAL A 314 19.19 8.98 -0.22
CA VAL A 314 18.39 8.91 -1.45
C VAL A 314 19.06 7.99 -2.46
N ILE A 315 18.29 7.08 -3.06
CA ILE A 315 18.67 6.34 -4.28
C ILE A 315 18.04 7.06 -5.47
N PRO A 316 18.78 7.89 -6.22
CA PRO A 316 18.19 8.76 -7.23
C PRO A 316 17.85 7.98 -8.51
N MET A 317 16.84 8.45 -9.25
CA MET A 317 16.50 7.94 -10.59
C MET A 317 17.58 8.26 -11.64
N LEU A 318 18.23 9.41 -11.51
CA LEU A 318 19.26 9.91 -12.42
C LEU A 318 20.62 10.05 -11.72
N PRO A 319 21.75 9.97 -12.44
CA PRO A 319 23.06 10.21 -11.83
C PRO A 319 23.15 11.61 -11.20
N PRO A 320 23.84 11.78 -10.04
CA PRO A 320 23.98 13.07 -9.35
C PRO A 320 24.46 14.24 -10.22
N ARG A 321 25.24 13.96 -11.26
CA ARG A 321 25.66 14.95 -12.26
C ARG A 321 24.48 15.59 -13.00
N LEU A 322 23.44 14.83 -13.33
CA LEU A 322 22.21 15.35 -13.91
C LEU A 322 21.31 15.92 -12.82
N SER A 323 20.95 15.08 -11.83
CA SER A 323 19.90 15.43 -10.85
C SER A 323 20.24 16.67 -10.03
N ASN A 324 21.49 16.85 -9.61
CA ASN A 324 21.87 17.92 -8.68
C ASN A 324 22.51 19.13 -9.37
N ASN A 325 23.00 18.99 -10.61
CA ASN A 325 23.74 20.04 -11.31
C ASN A 325 23.05 20.51 -12.60
N VAL A 326 23.04 19.66 -13.63
CA VAL A 326 22.64 20.06 -15.00
C VAL A 326 21.13 20.27 -15.13
N CYS A 327 20.33 19.37 -14.54
CA CYS A 327 18.87 19.47 -14.56
C CYS A 327 18.35 20.39 -13.44
N SER A 328 18.92 20.29 -12.23
CA SER A 328 18.50 21.08 -11.07
C SER A 328 18.51 22.58 -11.36
N LEU A 329 17.42 23.26 -10.99
CA LEU A 329 17.17 24.70 -11.19
C LEU A 329 17.94 25.58 -10.20
N ASN A 330 19.24 25.27 -10.06
CA ASN A 330 20.20 25.93 -9.20
C ASN A 330 20.15 27.47 -9.29
N PRO A 331 20.36 28.19 -8.18
CA PRO A 331 20.19 29.64 -8.11
C PRO A 331 21.14 30.39 -9.07
N LYS A 332 20.60 31.42 -9.74
CA LYS A 332 21.36 32.45 -10.48
C LYS A 332 22.18 31.94 -11.68
N VAL A 333 21.92 30.73 -12.16
CA VAL A 333 22.50 30.16 -13.39
C VAL A 333 21.44 29.91 -14.46
N ASP A 334 21.83 29.93 -15.74
CA ASP A 334 20.90 29.68 -16.85
C ASP A 334 20.51 28.20 -16.89
N ARG A 335 19.20 27.93 -16.95
CA ARG A 335 18.64 26.58 -16.95
C ARG A 335 17.52 26.42 -17.97
N LEU A 336 17.54 25.27 -18.64
CA LEU A 336 16.53 24.89 -19.63
C LEU A 336 15.31 24.33 -18.90
N THR A 337 14.12 24.84 -19.22
CA THR A 337 12.87 24.34 -18.65
C THR A 337 11.83 24.05 -19.71
N LEU A 338 10.87 23.20 -19.35
CA LEU A 338 9.57 23.11 -20.00
C LEU A 338 8.58 23.86 -19.09
N SER A 339 8.04 24.96 -19.60
CA SER A 339 7.23 25.90 -18.83
C SER A 339 5.74 25.74 -19.14
N CYS A 340 4.91 25.80 -18.11
CA CYS A 340 3.46 25.98 -18.19
C CYS A 340 3.12 27.33 -17.58
N VAL A 341 2.64 28.28 -18.39
CA VAL A 341 2.19 29.59 -17.93
C VAL A 341 0.68 29.69 -18.05
N MET A 342 0.02 30.10 -16.97
CA MET A 342 -1.44 30.16 -16.84
C MET A 342 -1.87 31.59 -16.48
N GLU A 343 -2.92 32.09 -17.15
CA GLU A 343 -3.65 33.28 -16.74
C GLU A 343 -4.87 32.86 -15.92
N ILE A 344 -4.95 33.32 -14.68
CA ILE A 344 -5.89 32.86 -13.65
C ILE A 344 -6.69 34.04 -13.12
N THR A 345 -8.02 33.95 -13.15
CA THR A 345 -8.89 35.01 -12.63
C THR A 345 -8.81 35.11 -11.09
N PRO A 346 -9.28 36.22 -10.48
CA PRO A 346 -9.46 36.31 -9.03
C PRO A 346 -10.40 35.25 -8.42
N ALA A 347 -11.13 34.48 -9.24
CA ALA A 347 -11.94 33.33 -8.81
C ALA A 347 -11.23 31.97 -9.02
N GLY A 348 -9.92 31.98 -9.30
CA GLY A 348 -9.10 30.77 -9.51
C GLY A 348 -9.37 30.05 -10.83
N GLU A 349 -10.02 30.70 -11.80
CA GLU A 349 -10.31 30.10 -13.11
C GLU A 349 -9.15 30.33 -14.08
N ILE A 350 -8.59 29.26 -14.62
CA ILE A 350 -7.59 29.33 -15.70
C ILE A 350 -8.33 29.68 -16.99
N VAL A 351 -8.14 30.90 -17.49
CA VAL A 351 -8.81 31.40 -18.71
C VAL A 351 -7.94 31.30 -19.96
N ARG A 352 -6.64 31.10 -19.77
CA ARG A 352 -5.65 30.89 -20.84
C ARG A 352 -4.43 30.18 -20.27
N HIS A 353 -3.80 29.34 -21.07
CA HIS A 353 -2.49 28.78 -20.77
C HIS A 353 -1.61 28.65 -22.01
N ASP A 354 -0.32 28.43 -21.80
CA ASP A 354 0.70 28.25 -22.83
C ASP A 354 1.80 27.30 -22.30
N ILE A 355 2.18 26.30 -23.10
CA ILE A 355 3.12 25.24 -22.72
C ILE A 355 4.27 25.23 -23.74
N PHE A 356 5.49 25.57 -23.30
CA PHE A 356 6.60 25.84 -24.22
C PHE A 356 7.98 25.59 -23.58
N PRO A 357 9.03 25.28 -24.38
CA PRO A 357 10.41 25.23 -23.90
C PRO A 357 10.92 26.65 -23.64
N SER A 358 11.59 26.86 -22.51
CA SER A 358 12.13 28.16 -22.11
C SER A 358 13.54 28.05 -21.53
N VAL A 359 14.18 29.19 -21.33
CA VAL A 359 15.38 29.35 -20.52
C VAL A 359 15.07 30.33 -19.38
N ILE A 360 15.39 29.93 -18.15
CA ILE A 360 15.22 30.75 -16.94
C ILE A 360 16.57 31.03 -16.30
N ARG A 361 16.62 32.04 -15.43
CA ARG A 361 17.67 32.24 -14.43
C ARG A 361 16.97 32.56 -13.12
N THR A 362 17.01 31.64 -12.16
CA THR A 362 16.30 31.79 -10.88
C THR A 362 16.91 32.95 -10.08
N THR A 363 16.05 33.81 -9.53
CA THR A 363 16.42 34.98 -8.73
C THR A 363 17.01 34.55 -7.39
N GLU A 364 16.43 33.53 -6.75
CA GLU A 364 16.92 32.96 -5.49
C GLU A 364 16.43 31.52 -5.30
N ARG A 365 17.19 30.71 -4.54
CA ARG A 365 16.73 29.44 -3.95
C ARG A 365 16.18 29.73 -2.55
N MET A 366 14.88 29.56 -2.36
CA MET A 366 14.25 29.70 -1.04
C MET A 366 14.07 28.32 -0.39
N THR A 367 13.83 28.31 0.92
CA THR A 367 13.34 27.12 1.61
C THR A 367 11.95 27.34 2.18
N TYR A 368 11.21 26.25 2.43
CA TYR A 368 9.89 26.33 3.06
C TYR A 368 9.95 27.07 4.41
N THR A 369 10.92 26.77 5.28
CA THR A 369 11.10 27.47 6.56
C THR A 369 11.36 28.97 6.37
N ALA A 370 12.17 29.37 5.38
CA ALA A 370 12.42 30.79 5.10
C ALA A 370 11.14 31.53 4.66
N VAL A 371 10.34 30.92 3.78
CA VAL A 371 9.08 31.51 3.28
C VAL A 371 8.00 31.53 4.37
N ASN A 372 7.90 30.47 5.18
CA ASN A 372 7.03 30.42 6.36
C ASN A 372 7.42 31.49 7.41
N ARG A 373 8.71 31.75 7.64
CA ARG A 373 9.18 32.88 8.50
C ARG A 373 8.75 34.25 7.97
N ILE A 374 8.74 34.46 6.65
CA ILE A 374 8.29 35.71 6.03
C ILE A 374 6.76 35.88 6.12
N LEU A 375 6.01 34.84 5.74
CA LEU A 375 4.55 34.93 5.57
C LEU A 375 3.76 34.70 6.86
N VAL A 376 4.15 33.73 7.69
CA VAL A 376 3.40 33.34 8.90
C VAL A 376 3.92 34.06 10.14
N HIS A 377 5.24 34.05 10.34
CA HIS A 377 5.85 34.62 11.55
C HIS A 377 6.18 36.10 11.45
N HIS A 378 6.12 36.68 10.23
CA HIS A 378 6.49 38.07 9.92
C HIS A 378 7.86 38.47 10.51
N ASP A 379 8.82 37.55 10.37
CA ASP A 379 10.16 37.68 10.92
C ASP A 379 10.90 38.89 10.33
N PRO A 380 11.24 39.92 11.14
CA PRO A 380 11.85 41.14 10.63
C PRO A 380 13.21 40.93 9.96
N GLU A 381 14.00 39.94 10.40
CA GLU A 381 15.32 39.65 9.85
C GLU A 381 15.18 39.03 8.45
N MET A 382 14.31 38.03 8.31
CA MET A 382 14.05 37.38 7.02
C MET A 382 13.34 38.31 6.04
N MET A 383 12.41 39.14 6.52
CA MET A 383 11.74 40.14 5.70
C MET A 383 12.69 41.22 5.19
N ALA A 384 13.66 41.66 6.01
CA ALA A 384 14.70 42.59 5.56
C ALA A 384 15.68 41.94 4.57
N ARG A 385 16.11 40.70 4.83
CA ARG A 385 17.01 39.93 3.95
C ARG A 385 16.43 39.71 2.55
N TYR A 386 15.13 39.48 2.46
CA TYR A 386 14.42 39.17 1.21
C TYR A 386 13.44 40.27 0.77
N GLU A 387 13.66 41.52 1.17
CA GLU A 387 12.72 42.66 1.01
C GLU A 387 12.10 42.74 -0.41
N ALA A 388 12.92 42.61 -1.45
CA ALA A 388 12.48 42.67 -2.85
C ALA A 388 11.55 41.51 -3.29
N LEU A 389 11.56 40.37 -2.58
CA LEU A 389 10.74 39.19 -2.87
C LEU A 389 9.50 39.09 -1.96
N VAL A 390 9.45 39.78 -0.81
CA VAL A 390 8.29 39.79 0.10
C VAL A 390 6.96 40.11 -0.62
N PRO A 391 6.86 41.09 -1.55
CA PRO A 391 5.63 41.33 -2.29
C PRO A 391 5.19 40.14 -3.15
N ASN A 392 6.15 39.41 -3.73
CA ASN A 392 5.87 38.26 -4.58
C ASN A 392 5.37 37.07 -3.75
N PHE A 393 5.99 36.80 -2.60
CA PHE A 393 5.52 35.73 -1.70
C PHE A 393 4.08 35.98 -1.20
N ARG A 394 3.70 37.24 -0.97
CA ARG A 394 2.31 37.60 -0.63
C ARG A 394 1.33 37.38 -1.78
N GLN A 395 1.73 37.67 -3.01
CA GLN A 395 0.92 37.34 -4.20
C GLN A 395 0.81 35.82 -4.41
N MET A 396 1.88 35.08 -4.10
CA MET A 396 1.87 33.62 -4.16
C MET A 396 0.91 33.02 -3.12
N GLU A 397 0.95 33.51 -1.88
CA GLU A 397 -0.01 33.14 -0.82
C GLU A 397 -1.45 33.43 -1.23
N GLU A 398 -1.73 34.65 -1.71
CA GLU A 398 -3.07 35.06 -2.15
C GLU A 398 -3.61 34.11 -3.24
N LEU A 399 -2.82 33.83 -4.28
CA LEU A 399 -3.20 32.94 -5.36
C LEU A 399 -3.37 31.49 -4.89
N ALA A 400 -2.46 30.98 -4.06
CA ALA A 400 -2.54 29.61 -3.54
C ALA A 400 -3.81 29.41 -2.68
N LEU A 401 -4.19 30.39 -1.85
CA LEU A 401 -5.42 30.33 -1.07
C LEU A 401 -6.68 30.39 -1.94
N ILE A 402 -6.65 31.12 -3.06
CA ILE A 402 -7.74 31.14 -4.07
C ILE A 402 -7.86 29.76 -4.76
N LEU A 403 -6.75 29.20 -5.24
CA LEU A 403 -6.71 27.88 -5.88
C LEU A 403 -7.15 26.78 -4.92
N ARG A 404 -6.64 26.77 -3.69
CA ARG A 404 -7.05 25.82 -2.64
C ARG A 404 -8.55 25.89 -2.36
N ARG A 405 -9.12 27.09 -2.25
CA ARG A 405 -10.57 27.26 -2.05
C ARG A 405 -11.35 26.62 -3.20
N ARG A 406 -10.99 26.90 -4.45
CA ARG A 406 -11.64 26.33 -5.64
C ARG A 406 -11.52 24.79 -5.68
N ARG A 407 -10.33 24.25 -5.34
CA ARG A 407 -10.08 22.80 -5.24
C ARG A 407 -10.95 22.14 -4.16
N MET A 408 -11.09 22.77 -2.99
CA MET A 408 -11.97 22.30 -1.93
C MET A 408 -13.45 22.44 -2.29
N ASP A 409 -13.90 23.55 -2.88
CA ASP A 409 -15.29 23.75 -3.32
C ASP A 409 -15.75 22.70 -4.36
N ARG A 410 -14.82 22.19 -5.17
CA ARG A 410 -15.01 21.09 -6.13
C ARG A 410 -15.18 19.72 -5.45
N GLY A 411 -14.79 19.60 -4.18
CA GLY A 411 -14.95 18.38 -3.37
C GLY A 411 -13.66 17.59 -3.12
N ALA A 412 -12.48 18.19 -3.32
CA ALA A 412 -11.20 17.52 -3.05
C ALA A 412 -11.07 17.10 -1.57
N ILE A 413 -10.43 15.96 -1.33
CA ILE A 413 -10.34 15.34 -0.01
C ILE A 413 -8.93 15.60 0.53
N ASP A 414 -8.82 16.53 1.47
CA ASP A 414 -7.58 16.89 2.16
C ASP A 414 -7.50 16.09 3.46
N PHE A 415 -6.61 15.09 3.48
CA PHE A 415 -6.32 14.30 4.66
C PHE A 415 -5.19 14.96 5.44
N ASP A 416 -5.50 15.60 6.56
CA ASP A 416 -4.52 16.25 7.43
C ASP A 416 -3.90 15.21 8.38
N PHE A 417 -3.02 14.37 7.84
CA PHE A 417 -2.21 13.43 8.63
C PHE A 417 -0.85 14.05 8.97
N GLU A 418 -0.48 14.00 10.24
CA GLU A 418 0.86 14.32 10.71
C GLU A 418 1.84 13.24 10.20
N GLU A 419 2.56 13.53 9.12
CA GLU A 419 3.75 12.77 8.75
C GLU A 419 4.86 12.98 9.80
N VAL A 420 5.79 12.03 9.91
CA VAL A 420 6.95 12.13 10.82
C VAL A 420 8.25 11.94 10.05
N LYS A 421 9.31 12.61 10.49
CA LYS A 421 10.70 12.45 10.02
C LYS A 421 11.49 11.79 11.14
N VAL A 422 12.03 10.60 10.88
CA VAL A 422 13.04 10.01 11.75
C VAL A 422 14.35 10.76 11.52
N VAL A 423 14.94 11.30 12.59
CA VAL A 423 16.24 11.98 12.57
C VAL A 423 17.30 10.96 12.95
N VAL A 424 18.36 10.84 12.16
CA VAL A 424 19.48 9.93 12.40
C VAL A 424 20.81 10.69 12.51
N ASP A 425 21.77 10.12 13.23
CA ASP A 425 23.14 10.60 13.31
C ASP A 425 24.02 10.13 12.13
N ASP A 426 25.30 10.53 12.12
CA ASP A 426 26.30 10.14 11.10
C ASP A 426 26.55 8.61 11.00
N LEU A 427 26.11 7.83 12.00
CA LEU A 427 26.20 6.37 12.02
C LEU A 427 24.88 5.69 11.59
N GLY A 428 23.82 6.47 11.36
CA GLY A 428 22.49 5.96 11.02
C GLY A 428 21.69 5.45 12.21
N HIS A 429 22.06 5.83 13.45
CA HIS A 429 21.25 5.58 14.64
C HIS A 429 20.19 6.68 14.81
N PRO A 430 18.93 6.32 15.12
CA PRO A 430 17.86 7.29 15.26
C PRO A 430 17.98 8.07 16.58
N THR A 431 18.01 9.40 16.49
CA THR A 431 18.15 10.30 17.64
C THR A 431 16.84 10.97 18.06
N ASP A 432 15.88 11.12 17.14
CA ASP A 432 14.59 11.76 17.39
C ASP A 432 13.55 11.33 16.31
N ILE A 433 12.26 11.52 16.60
CA ILE A 433 11.16 11.32 15.65
C ILE A 433 10.25 12.55 15.74
N VAL A 434 10.38 13.45 14.76
CA VAL A 434 9.70 14.76 14.75
C VAL A 434 8.53 14.79 13.76
N PRO A 435 7.41 15.47 14.06
CA PRO A 435 6.36 15.70 13.09
C PRO A 435 6.85 16.62 11.96
N ARG A 436 6.42 16.36 10.72
CA ARG A 436 6.62 17.26 9.58
C ARG A 436 5.53 18.32 9.58
N GLU A 437 5.92 19.58 9.72
CA GLU A 437 4.98 20.70 9.60
C GLU A 437 4.63 20.98 8.13
N ARG A 438 3.34 21.17 7.82
CA ARG A 438 2.82 21.56 6.48
C ARG A 438 2.27 22.99 6.53
N GLY A 439 3.20 23.95 6.45
CA GLY A 439 2.96 25.39 6.50
C GLY A 439 2.28 25.97 5.26
N ILE A 440 2.44 27.29 5.04
CA ILE A 440 1.86 27.98 3.87
C ILE A 440 2.77 27.87 2.64
N ALA A 441 4.09 27.83 2.82
CA ALA A 441 5.06 27.71 1.74
C ALA A 441 4.90 26.38 0.96
N GLU A 442 4.68 25.29 1.70
CA GLU A 442 4.41 23.96 1.19
C GLU A 442 3.10 23.94 0.38
N ARG A 443 2.05 24.60 0.90
CA ARG A 443 0.75 24.73 0.23
C ARG A 443 0.83 25.60 -1.03
N ILE A 444 1.68 26.64 -1.05
CA ILE A 444 1.92 27.47 -2.23
C ILE A 444 2.44 26.61 -3.39
N ILE A 445 3.50 25.82 -3.15
CA ILE A 445 4.05 24.94 -4.17
C ILE A 445 3.07 23.83 -4.55
N GLU A 446 2.39 23.22 -3.57
CA GLU A 446 1.36 22.19 -3.83
C GLU A 446 0.27 22.68 -4.80
N GLU A 447 -0.38 23.81 -4.53
CA GLU A 447 -1.47 24.32 -5.38
C GLU A 447 -0.97 24.74 -6.77
N PHE A 448 0.26 25.26 -6.88
CA PHE A 448 0.84 25.64 -8.18
C PHE A 448 1.20 24.43 -9.04
N MET A 449 1.80 23.40 -8.43
CA MET A 449 2.08 22.14 -9.13
C MET A 449 0.79 21.41 -9.52
N LEU A 450 -0.25 21.43 -8.67
CA LEU A 450 -1.57 20.90 -9.00
C LEU A 450 -2.20 21.64 -10.19
N ALA A 451 -2.18 22.97 -10.20
CA ALA A 451 -2.71 23.76 -11.31
C ALA A 451 -2.00 23.46 -12.64
N ALA A 452 -0.66 23.35 -12.64
CA ALA A 452 0.10 22.95 -13.81
C ALA A 452 -0.21 21.51 -14.25
N ASN A 453 -0.29 20.55 -13.32
CA ASN A 453 -0.61 19.15 -13.58
C ASN A 453 -2.02 18.97 -14.17
N GLU A 454 -3.03 19.65 -13.65
CA GLU A 454 -4.40 19.63 -14.20
C GLU A 454 -4.42 20.25 -15.62
N THR A 455 -3.79 21.42 -15.80
CA THR A 455 -3.73 22.14 -17.10
C THR A 455 -3.05 21.32 -18.19
N VAL A 456 -1.90 20.71 -17.88
CA VAL A 456 -1.15 19.86 -18.82
C VAL A 456 -1.95 18.61 -19.15
N ALA A 457 -2.57 17.95 -18.17
CA ALA A 457 -3.40 16.77 -18.42
C ALA A 457 -4.62 17.06 -19.31
N GLU A 458 -5.33 18.17 -19.05
CA GLU A 458 -6.48 18.57 -19.87
C GLU A 458 -6.07 18.93 -21.30
N HIS A 459 -5.01 19.73 -21.47
CA HIS A 459 -4.55 20.13 -22.81
C HIS A 459 -4.21 18.93 -23.69
N PHE A 460 -3.44 17.98 -23.15
CA PHE A 460 -3.01 16.80 -23.91
C PHE A 460 -4.12 15.75 -24.09
N HIS A 461 -5.12 15.70 -23.20
CA HIS A 461 -6.33 14.94 -23.42
C HIS A 461 -7.09 15.41 -24.68
N TRP A 462 -7.36 16.73 -24.78
CA TRP A 462 -8.10 17.29 -25.91
C TRP A 462 -7.35 17.23 -27.25
N LEU A 463 -6.02 17.12 -27.23
CA LEU A 463 -5.21 16.85 -28.43
C LEU A 463 -5.31 15.39 -28.92
N GLY A 464 -5.85 14.45 -28.12
CA GLY A 464 -6.05 13.05 -28.51
C GLY A 464 -4.79 12.19 -28.61
N VAL A 465 -3.63 12.73 -28.23
CA VAL A 465 -2.33 12.05 -28.32
C VAL A 465 -2.13 11.04 -27.19
N PRO A 466 -1.27 10.02 -27.36
CA PRO A 466 -0.89 9.11 -26.28
C PRO A 466 -0.27 9.86 -25.10
N PHE A 467 -0.80 9.68 -23.89
CA PHE A 467 -0.40 10.46 -22.73
C PHE A 467 -0.47 9.64 -21.43
N VAL A 468 0.38 9.95 -20.45
CA VAL A 468 0.32 9.34 -19.11
C VAL A 468 -0.58 10.18 -18.22
N PHE A 469 -1.60 9.57 -17.63
CA PHE A 469 -2.44 10.16 -16.59
C PHE A 469 -2.11 9.55 -15.22
N ARG A 470 -2.30 10.35 -14.17
CA ARG A 470 -2.25 9.89 -12.77
C ARG A 470 -3.69 9.79 -12.29
N ILE A 471 -4.20 8.57 -12.19
CA ILE A 471 -5.61 8.31 -11.87
C ILE A 471 -5.79 7.83 -10.44
N HIS A 472 -6.95 8.13 -9.86
CA HIS A 472 -7.45 7.59 -8.61
C HIS A 472 -8.92 7.27 -8.85
N GLU A 473 -9.22 5.97 -8.96
CA GLU A 473 -10.55 5.44 -9.30
C GLU A 473 -11.54 5.60 -8.11
N GLU A 474 -12.85 5.55 -8.38
CA GLU A 474 -13.87 5.54 -7.32
C GLU A 474 -13.62 4.39 -6.31
N PRO A 475 -13.84 4.60 -5.00
CA PRO A 475 -13.81 3.55 -3.99
C PRO A 475 -14.76 2.38 -4.30
N GLU A 476 -14.39 1.18 -3.85
CA GLU A 476 -15.23 -0.01 -4.01
C GLU A 476 -16.51 0.08 -3.15
N LEU A 477 -17.67 -0.21 -3.73
CA LEU A 477 -18.97 -0.07 -3.07
C LEU A 477 -19.07 -0.86 -1.76
N GLU A 478 -18.48 -2.05 -1.69
CA GLU A 478 -18.45 -2.90 -0.49
C GLU A 478 -17.70 -2.21 0.68
N LYS A 479 -16.47 -1.75 0.44
CA LYS A 479 -15.68 -0.98 1.43
C LYS A 479 -16.37 0.32 1.85
N MET A 480 -17.13 0.94 0.96
CA MET A 480 -17.90 2.15 1.26
C MET A 480 -19.15 1.88 2.09
N LEU A 481 -19.80 0.72 1.91
CA LEU A 481 -20.88 0.26 2.78
C LEU A 481 -20.36 -0.03 4.19
N GLU A 482 -19.27 -0.79 4.32
CA GLU A 482 -18.60 -1.08 5.60
C GLU A 482 -18.19 0.21 6.33
N PHE A 483 -17.54 1.14 5.62
CA PHE A 483 -17.17 2.45 6.17
C PHE A 483 -18.40 3.25 6.63
N ASN A 484 -19.48 3.26 5.84
CA ASN A 484 -20.70 3.97 6.19
C ASN A 484 -21.40 3.37 7.42
N GLU A 485 -21.48 2.03 7.52
CA GLU A 485 -21.98 1.34 8.72
C GLU A 485 -21.14 1.68 9.95
N PHE A 486 -19.82 1.75 9.81
CA PHE A 486 -18.93 2.13 10.92
C PHE A 486 -19.19 3.56 11.41
N ILE A 487 -19.18 4.56 10.51
CA ILE A 487 -19.33 5.97 10.92
C ILE A 487 -20.76 6.31 11.40
N HIS A 488 -21.76 5.50 11.03
CA HIS A 488 -23.12 5.62 11.56
C HIS A 488 -23.16 5.45 13.10
N ASN A 489 -22.23 4.67 13.67
CA ASN A 489 -22.07 4.54 15.13
C ASN A 489 -21.51 5.79 15.83
N PHE A 490 -21.13 6.81 15.06
CA PHE A 490 -20.70 8.13 15.52
C PHE A 490 -21.68 9.23 15.06
N GLY A 491 -22.82 8.88 14.45
CA GLY A 491 -23.83 9.81 13.96
C GLY A 491 -23.56 10.41 12.57
N TYR A 492 -22.45 10.04 11.92
CA TYR A 492 -22.13 10.48 10.56
C TYR A 492 -22.73 9.52 9.52
N HIS A 493 -22.92 10.01 8.30
CA HIS A 493 -23.39 9.21 7.17
C HIS A 493 -22.80 9.79 5.88
N VAL A 494 -22.34 8.92 4.99
CA VAL A 494 -21.98 9.31 3.62
C VAL A 494 -23.27 9.44 2.80
N LYS A 495 -23.39 10.53 2.04
CA LYS A 495 -24.53 10.72 1.12
C LYS A 495 -24.29 9.99 -0.20
N GLY A 496 -25.35 9.42 -0.77
CA GLY A 496 -25.31 8.84 -2.13
C GLY A 496 -24.87 7.38 -2.24
N LEU A 497 -24.80 6.61 -1.13
CA LEU A 497 -24.62 5.16 -1.24
C LEU A 497 -25.72 4.53 -2.10
N GLY A 498 -25.32 3.58 -2.96
CA GLY A 498 -26.18 2.94 -3.95
C GLY A 498 -26.21 3.62 -5.33
N SER A 499 -25.49 4.73 -5.50
CA SER A 499 -25.19 5.35 -6.80
C SER A 499 -23.69 5.73 -6.88
N ARG A 500 -23.27 6.53 -7.88
CA ARG A 500 -21.90 7.06 -7.93
C ARG A 500 -21.64 7.97 -6.74
N ILE A 501 -20.58 7.69 -5.99
CA ILE A 501 -20.21 8.48 -4.82
C ILE A 501 -19.41 9.69 -5.30
N HIS A 502 -19.83 10.90 -4.90
CA HIS A 502 -19.09 12.12 -5.21
C HIS A 502 -18.04 12.39 -4.11
N PRO A 503 -16.78 12.79 -4.43
CA PRO A 503 -15.74 13.08 -3.43
C PRO A 503 -16.19 14.01 -2.30
N ARG A 504 -16.96 15.05 -2.65
CA ARG A 504 -17.61 15.98 -1.70
C ARG A 504 -18.44 15.30 -0.59
N ALA A 505 -19.04 14.13 -0.83
CA ALA A 505 -19.80 13.40 0.18
C ALA A 505 -18.91 12.83 1.30
N LEU A 506 -17.62 12.58 1.01
CA LEU A 506 -16.62 12.16 1.99
C LEU A 506 -15.94 13.38 2.64
N GLN A 507 -15.65 14.42 1.86
CA GLN A 507 -15.19 15.71 2.37
C GLN A 507 -16.13 16.26 3.45
N GLU A 508 -17.45 16.25 3.20
CA GLU A 508 -18.48 16.63 4.18
C GLU A 508 -18.47 15.82 5.49
N VAL A 509 -17.93 14.59 5.49
CA VAL A 509 -17.76 13.79 6.71
C VAL A 509 -16.52 14.25 7.46
N LEU A 510 -15.38 14.43 6.77
CA LEU A 510 -14.15 14.95 7.37
C LEU A 510 -14.35 16.36 7.97
N GLU A 511 -15.07 17.23 7.27
CA GLU A 511 -15.38 18.58 7.77
C GLU A 511 -16.25 18.58 9.03
N LYS A 512 -17.14 17.59 9.19
CA LYS A 512 -18.01 17.46 10.38
C LYS A 512 -17.30 16.82 11.57
N CYS A 513 -16.39 15.89 11.34
CA CYS A 513 -15.56 15.32 12.42
C CYS A 513 -14.29 16.15 12.71
N ARG A 514 -14.03 17.26 12.01
CA ARG A 514 -12.84 18.08 12.26
C ARG A 514 -12.80 18.61 13.69
N GLY A 515 -11.71 18.36 14.40
CA GLY A 515 -11.52 18.70 15.81
C GLY A 515 -12.28 17.80 16.79
N THR A 516 -12.96 16.75 16.33
CA THR A 516 -13.57 15.75 17.22
C THR A 516 -12.59 14.62 17.53
N ARG A 517 -12.88 13.84 18.58
CA ARG A 517 -11.96 12.80 19.06
C ARG A 517 -11.84 11.62 18.09
N GLU A 518 -12.89 11.40 17.30
CA GLU A 518 -12.97 10.36 16.27
C GLU A 518 -12.42 10.80 14.90
N GLU A 519 -11.95 12.05 14.72
CA GLU A 519 -11.40 12.55 13.45
C GLU A 519 -10.34 11.62 12.86
N ARG A 520 -9.27 11.37 13.62
CA ARG A 520 -8.13 10.53 13.20
C ARG A 520 -8.58 9.11 12.81
N VAL A 521 -9.59 8.58 13.50
CA VAL A 521 -10.16 7.25 13.25
C VAL A 521 -10.96 7.22 11.95
N ILE A 522 -11.87 8.18 11.77
CA ILE A 522 -12.71 8.30 10.59
C ILE A 522 -11.85 8.58 9.35
N ALA A 523 -10.87 9.48 9.45
CA ALA A 523 -9.91 9.77 8.39
C ALA A 523 -9.09 8.52 8.00
N THR A 524 -8.56 7.79 8.98
CA THR A 524 -7.76 6.57 8.74
C THR A 524 -8.59 5.47 8.07
N LEU A 525 -9.82 5.23 8.52
CA LEU A 525 -10.71 4.23 7.91
C LEU A 525 -11.19 4.67 6.52
N MET A 526 -11.49 5.95 6.33
CA MET A 526 -11.83 6.51 5.01
C MET A 526 -10.69 6.31 4.02
N LEU A 527 -9.44 6.60 4.41
CA LEU A 527 -8.26 6.37 3.57
C LEU A 527 -8.10 4.88 3.22
N ARG A 528 -8.30 3.97 4.19
CA ARG A 528 -8.24 2.52 3.98
C ARG A 528 -9.35 1.99 3.05
N SER A 529 -10.48 2.70 2.95
CA SER A 529 -11.57 2.37 2.01
C SER A 529 -11.35 2.89 0.59
N MET A 530 -10.42 3.82 0.38
CA MET A 530 -10.06 4.34 -0.96
C MET A 530 -9.18 3.36 -1.75
N ARG A 531 -9.05 3.62 -3.06
CA ARG A 531 -8.15 2.88 -3.94
C ARG A 531 -6.79 3.59 -4.02
N GLN A 532 -5.72 2.85 -4.27
CA GLN A 532 -4.41 3.45 -4.51
C GLN A 532 -4.39 4.16 -5.86
N ALA A 533 -3.83 5.37 -5.89
CA ALA A 533 -3.61 6.10 -7.14
C ALA A 533 -2.50 5.41 -7.98
N ARG A 534 -2.64 5.42 -9.31
CA ARG A 534 -1.73 4.75 -10.24
C ARG A 534 -1.57 5.52 -11.53
N TYR A 535 -0.52 5.23 -12.29
CA TYR A 535 -0.38 5.74 -13.65
C TYR A 535 -1.21 4.90 -14.64
N SER A 536 -1.77 5.55 -15.66
CA SER A 536 -2.62 4.92 -16.68
C SER A 536 -2.51 5.65 -18.02
N PRO A 537 -2.61 4.96 -19.17
CA PRO A 537 -2.85 5.61 -20.46
C PRO A 537 -4.26 6.21 -20.57
N GLU A 538 -5.19 5.81 -19.71
CA GLU A 538 -6.60 6.21 -19.75
C GLU A 538 -6.93 7.31 -18.72
N PRO A 539 -7.61 8.41 -19.12
CA PRO A 539 -7.99 9.53 -18.25
C PRO A 539 -9.27 9.21 -17.46
N VAL A 540 -9.18 8.30 -16.50
CA VAL A 540 -10.32 7.91 -15.62
C VAL A 540 -10.67 9.01 -14.60
N GLY A 541 -9.76 9.95 -14.36
CA GLY A 541 -9.87 11.00 -13.35
C GLY A 541 -9.19 10.67 -12.02
N HIS A 542 -9.18 11.63 -11.11
CA HIS A 542 -8.50 11.53 -9.81
C HIS A 542 -9.45 11.88 -8.65
N PHE A 543 -10.16 10.87 -8.14
CA PHE A 543 -11.21 10.95 -7.13
C PHE A 543 -10.82 11.82 -5.92
N GLY A 544 -9.68 11.53 -5.27
CA GLY A 544 -9.24 12.29 -4.09
C GLY A 544 -8.92 13.78 -4.32
N LEU A 545 -8.61 14.19 -5.56
CA LEU A 545 -8.36 15.60 -5.92
C LEU A 545 -9.63 16.27 -6.52
N ALA A 546 -10.72 15.51 -6.66
CA ALA A 546 -11.89 15.86 -7.43
C ALA A 546 -11.56 16.41 -8.84
N ALA A 547 -10.49 15.91 -9.47
CA ALA A 547 -9.98 16.39 -10.76
C ALA A 547 -10.38 15.43 -11.89
N GLN A 548 -10.87 15.97 -13.02
CA GLN A 548 -11.27 15.17 -14.18
C GLN A 548 -10.05 14.71 -15.01
N TYR A 549 -9.07 15.59 -15.18
CA TYR A 549 -7.81 15.29 -15.85
C TYR A 549 -6.67 15.60 -14.89
N TYR A 550 -5.76 14.65 -14.69
CA TYR A 550 -4.61 14.82 -13.81
C TYR A 550 -3.42 13.99 -14.30
N THR A 551 -2.22 14.53 -14.19
CA THR A 551 -0.96 13.86 -14.52
C THR A 551 0.11 14.28 -13.52
N HIS A 552 1.30 13.69 -13.62
CA HIS A 552 2.51 14.22 -13.01
C HIS A 552 3.41 14.75 -14.13
N PHE A 553 3.62 16.07 -14.12
CA PHE A 553 4.47 16.82 -15.05
C PHE A 553 5.65 17.49 -14.34
N THR A 554 5.53 17.71 -13.03
CA THR A 554 6.34 18.67 -12.26
C THR A 554 7.57 18.09 -11.56
N SER A 555 7.93 16.82 -11.75
CA SER A 555 9.14 16.24 -11.12
C SER A 555 9.92 15.21 -11.96
N PRO A 556 10.35 15.56 -13.19
CA PRO A 556 11.04 14.65 -14.11
C PRO A 556 12.46 14.26 -13.70
N ILE A 557 13.11 14.92 -12.72
CA ILE A 557 14.41 14.49 -12.19
C ILE A 557 14.27 13.19 -11.39
N ARG A 558 13.13 13.01 -10.70
CA ARG A 558 12.88 11.92 -9.74
C ARG A 558 11.73 10.98 -10.12
N ARG A 559 10.92 11.27 -11.15
CA ARG A 559 9.83 10.41 -11.64
C ARG A 559 9.90 10.18 -13.15
N TYR A 560 9.90 8.92 -13.57
CA TYR A 560 9.91 8.57 -14.99
C TYR A 560 8.61 8.93 -15.76
N PRO A 561 7.41 8.85 -15.16
CA PRO A 561 6.17 9.35 -15.79
C PRO A 561 6.24 10.80 -16.24
N ASP A 562 6.81 11.68 -15.43
CA ASP A 562 7.00 13.09 -15.77
C ASP A 562 7.98 13.26 -16.93
N LEU A 563 9.08 12.50 -16.93
CA LEU A 563 10.04 12.45 -18.05
C LEU A 563 9.37 11.95 -19.36
N MET A 564 8.45 10.99 -19.28
CA MET A 564 7.63 10.54 -20.41
C MET A 564 6.70 11.65 -20.90
N VAL A 565 5.98 12.31 -19.99
CA VAL A 565 5.09 13.43 -20.30
C VAL A 565 5.86 14.55 -21.02
N HIS A 566 7.05 14.91 -20.54
CA HIS A 566 7.92 15.90 -21.20
C HIS A 566 8.30 15.51 -22.63
N ARG A 567 8.55 14.23 -22.91
CA ARG A 567 8.83 13.73 -24.27
C ARG A 567 7.63 13.84 -25.19
N VAL A 568 6.43 13.47 -24.71
CA VAL A 568 5.19 13.63 -25.48
C VAL A 568 4.93 15.10 -25.79
N ILE A 569 5.04 15.98 -24.78
CA ILE A 569 4.90 17.43 -24.96
C ILE A 569 5.84 17.93 -26.05
N ARG A 570 7.13 17.55 -25.97
CA ARG A 570 8.11 17.97 -26.98
C ARG A 570 7.75 17.46 -28.37
N ASP A 571 7.45 16.17 -28.55
CA ASP A 571 7.11 15.60 -29.86
C ASP A 571 5.88 16.22 -30.49
N VAL A 572 4.90 16.65 -29.68
CA VAL A 572 3.76 17.46 -30.14
C VAL A 572 4.21 18.85 -30.59
N LEU A 573 4.98 19.56 -29.76
CA LEU A 573 5.46 20.92 -30.05
C LEU A 573 6.37 21.00 -31.30
N VAL A 574 7.12 19.93 -31.61
CA VAL A 574 7.91 19.84 -32.86
C VAL A 574 7.18 19.12 -34.01
N GLY A 575 5.89 18.83 -33.87
CA GLY A 575 5.05 18.24 -34.92
C GLY A 575 5.39 16.80 -35.31
N ARG A 576 6.09 16.03 -34.46
CA ARG A 576 6.52 14.64 -34.71
C ARG A 576 5.50 13.58 -34.27
N MET A 577 4.50 13.95 -33.48
CA MET A 577 3.50 13.01 -32.96
C MET A 577 2.42 12.69 -34.02
N HIS A 578 2.76 11.81 -34.98
CA HIS A 578 1.82 11.34 -36.00
C HIS A 578 2.19 9.95 -36.55
N GLY A 579 1.18 9.22 -37.05
CA GLY A 579 1.35 7.95 -37.76
C GLY A 579 2.11 6.91 -36.93
N ALA A 580 3.14 6.30 -37.52
CA ALA A 580 3.90 5.23 -36.86
C ALA A 580 4.63 5.66 -35.57
N ARG A 581 4.88 6.96 -35.35
CA ARG A 581 5.44 7.45 -34.08
C ARG A 581 4.39 7.43 -32.97
N GLU A 582 3.18 7.88 -33.30
CA GLU A 582 2.06 7.91 -32.36
C GLU A 582 1.69 6.50 -31.88
N GLU A 583 1.59 5.52 -32.80
CA GLU A 583 1.24 4.14 -32.44
C GLU A 583 2.27 3.51 -31.49
N ARG A 584 3.58 3.66 -31.76
CA ARG A 584 4.63 3.18 -30.86
C ARG A 584 4.60 3.90 -29.50
N MET A 585 4.28 5.19 -29.48
CA MET A 585 4.12 5.93 -28.23
C MET A 585 2.90 5.43 -27.44
N ARG A 586 1.82 5.03 -28.11
CA ARG A 586 0.61 4.47 -27.49
C ARG A 586 0.89 3.15 -26.77
N GLU A 587 1.61 2.23 -27.41
CA GLU A 587 2.07 0.99 -26.77
C GLU A 587 3.03 1.29 -25.59
N PHE A 588 4.03 2.14 -25.81
CA PHE A 588 5.05 2.45 -24.81
C PHE A 588 4.51 3.19 -23.57
N VAL A 589 3.55 4.11 -23.74
CA VAL A 589 2.88 4.81 -22.64
C VAL A 589 2.12 3.84 -21.74
N ALA A 590 1.46 2.82 -22.31
CA ALA A 590 0.77 1.79 -21.51
C ALA A 590 1.76 0.95 -20.68
N ASP A 591 2.82 0.44 -21.31
CA ASP A 591 3.86 -0.35 -20.63
C ASP A 591 4.60 0.49 -19.57
N ALA A 592 4.95 1.75 -19.87
CA ALA A 592 5.65 2.65 -18.95
C ALA A 592 4.78 3.08 -17.76
N ALA A 593 3.49 3.31 -17.96
CA ALA A 593 2.55 3.60 -16.87
C ALA A 593 2.41 2.41 -15.91
N ALA A 594 2.29 1.19 -16.44
CA ALA A 594 2.27 -0.03 -15.65
C ALA A 594 3.58 -0.24 -14.88
N HIS A 595 4.73 -0.09 -15.56
CA HIS A 595 6.06 -0.21 -14.93
C HIS A 595 6.27 0.79 -13.81
N SER A 596 5.97 2.07 -14.05
CA SER A 596 6.14 3.15 -13.08
C SER A 596 5.26 2.94 -11.84
N SER A 597 4.03 2.45 -12.02
CA SER A 597 3.12 2.10 -10.91
C SER A 597 3.59 0.88 -10.09
N ILE A 598 4.47 0.03 -10.64
CA ILE A 598 5.14 -1.03 -9.89
C ILE A 598 6.34 -0.47 -9.14
N ARG A 599 7.18 0.33 -9.80
CA ARG A 599 8.38 0.94 -9.19
C ARG A 599 8.05 1.89 -8.05
N GLU A 600 6.97 2.68 -8.18
CA GLU A 600 6.46 3.55 -7.11
C GLU A 600 6.08 2.76 -5.85
N ARG A 601 5.32 1.66 -5.99
CA ARG A 601 4.95 0.82 -4.84
C ARG A 601 6.17 0.16 -4.19
N VAL A 602 7.12 -0.29 -5.00
CA VAL A 602 8.39 -0.86 -4.49
C VAL A 602 9.22 0.19 -3.73
N ALA A 603 9.22 1.46 -4.17
CA ALA A 603 9.84 2.56 -3.44
C ALA A 603 9.12 2.82 -2.11
N GLN A 604 7.80 3.07 -2.14
CA GLN A 604 6.99 3.37 -0.96
C GLN A 604 7.01 2.25 0.10
N ASP A 605 7.05 0.99 -0.32
CA ASP A 605 7.16 -0.13 0.61
C ASP A 605 8.56 -0.23 1.25
N ALA A 606 9.62 0.14 0.53
CA ALA A 606 10.97 0.19 1.08
C ALA A 606 11.18 1.39 2.02
N GLU A 607 10.68 2.56 1.64
CA GLU A 607 10.70 3.79 2.47
C GLU A 607 10.00 3.54 3.80
N ARG A 608 8.75 3.03 3.75
CA ARG A 608 7.97 2.66 4.94
C ARG A 608 8.67 1.61 5.80
N GLU A 609 9.32 0.61 5.20
CA GLU A 609 10.07 -0.39 5.96
C GLU A 609 11.29 0.22 6.65
N THR A 610 12.01 1.14 6.01
CA THR A 610 13.13 1.86 6.67
C THR A 610 12.66 2.79 7.79
N ASP A 611 11.55 3.50 7.60
CA ASP A 611 10.94 4.34 8.65
C ASP A 611 10.55 3.48 9.85
N GLN A 612 9.79 2.40 9.62
CA GLN A 612 9.37 1.47 10.68
C GLN A 612 10.56 0.82 11.41
N LEU A 613 11.58 0.40 10.66
CA LEU A 613 12.82 -0.16 11.22
C LEU A 613 13.52 0.82 12.17
N LYS A 614 13.64 2.10 11.77
CA LYS A 614 14.33 3.12 12.57
C LYS A 614 13.46 3.66 13.71
N MET A 615 12.13 3.68 13.55
CA MET A 615 11.20 3.89 14.67
C MET A 615 11.30 2.78 15.73
N VAL A 616 11.36 1.52 15.31
CA VAL A 616 11.50 0.37 16.22
C VAL A 616 12.88 0.37 16.89
N GLU A 617 13.94 0.76 16.18
CA GLU A 617 15.27 0.97 16.77
C GLU A 617 15.27 2.08 17.82
N TYR A 618 14.67 3.25 17.53
CA TYR A 618 14.51 4.33 18.50
C TYR A 618 13.80 3.85 19.78
N MET A 619 12.71 3.08 19.65
CA MET A 619 11.98 2.57 20.82
C MET A 619 12.75 1.55 21.67
N LEU A 620 13.89 0.99 21.21
CA LEU A 620 14.74 0.13 22.05
C LEU A 620 15.34 0.90 23.23
N ASP A 621 15.74 2.15 23.01
CA ASP A 621 16.35 3.00 24.04
C ASP A 621 15.30 3.55 25.03
N HIS A 622 14.01 3.50 24.66
CA HIS A 622 12.87 3.92 25.48
C HIS A 622 12.12 2.77 26.18
N VAL A 623 12.69 1.55 26.23
CA VAL A 623 12.08 0.41 26.94
C VAL A 623 11.96 0.71 28.44
N GLY A 624 10.73 0.62 28.96
CA GLY A 624 10.36 0.96 30.33
C GLY A 624 9.75 2.36 30.50
N GLU A 625 9.82 3.22 29.49
CA GLU A 625 9.23 4.57 29.54
C GLU A 625 7.73 4.57 29.20
N GLU A 626 7.04 5.63 29.62
CA GLU A 626 5.59 5.79 29.43
C GLU A 626 5.25 6.90 28.44
N PHE A 627 4.38 6.59 27.48
CA PHE A 627 3.94 7.49 26.43
C PHE A 627 2.41 7.59 26.40
N ASP A 628 1.90 8.77 26.09
CA ASP A 628 0.50 8.98 25.77
C ASP A 628 0.26 8.67 24.27
N GLY A 629 -0.88 8.06 23.95
CA GLY A 629 -1.21 7.63 22.58
C GLY A 629 -2.70 7.39 22.39
N LEU A 630 -3.07 7.05 21.16
CA LEU A 630 -4.44 6.76 20.74
C LEU A 630 -4.55 5.32 20.23
N ILE A 631 -5.63 4.61 20.56
CA ILE A 631 -5.88 3.29 19.96
C ILE A 631 -6.09 3.44 18.45
N SER A 632 -5.14 2.97 17.65
CA SER A 632 -5.08 3.07 16.18
C SER A 632 -5.61 1.82 15.46
N GLY A 633 -5.78 0.72 16.19
CA GLY A 633 -6.34 -0.53 15.67
C GLY A 633 -6.89 -1.41 16.78
N VAL A 634 -7.94 -2.17 16.48
CA VAL A 634 -8.58 -3.09 17.41
C VAL A 634 -8.72 -4.45 16.72
N THR A 635 -8.23 -5.51 17.36
CA THR A 635 -8.25 -6.87 16.83
C THR A 635 -8.66 -7.87 17.90
N GLN A 636 -8.94 -9.12 17.52
CA GLN A 636 -9.27 -10.19 18.47
C GLN A 636 -8.09 -10.54 19.42
N PHE A 637 -6.85 -10.22 19.04
CA PHE A 637 -5.64 -10.56 19.82
C PHE A 637 -4.99 -9.38 20.52
N GLY A 638 -5.49 -8.15 20.35
CA GLY A 638 -4.92 -6.97 20.99
C GLY A 638 -5.37 -5.63 20.42
N LEU A 639 -4.81 -4.58 20.99
CA LEU A 639 -5.03 -3.17 20.65
C LEU A 639 -3.74 -2.59 20.07
N PHE A 640 -3.78 -2.04 18.86
CA PHE A 640 -2.71 -1.19 18.37
C PHE A 640 -2.89 0.21 18.92
N VAL A 641 -1.79 0.81 19.36
CA VAL A 641 -1.72 2.18 19.89
C VAL A 641 -0.69 2.95 19.10
N GLN A 642 -1.07 4.12 18.61
CA GLN A 642 -0.17 5.07 17.99
C GLN A 642 0.18 6.17 18.99
N LEU A 643 1.48 6.39 19.19
CA LEU A 643 2.03 7.44 20.04
C LEU A 643 1.99 8.80 19.33
N THR A 644 2.20 9.89 20.08
CA THR A 644 2.25 11.25 19.53
C THR A 644 3.39 11.46 18.53
N ASN A 645 4.52 10.76 18.68
CA ASN A 645 5.62 10.75 17.71
C ASN A 645 5.38 9.80 16.51
N GLY A 646 4.13 9.36 16.28
CA GLY A 646 3.73 8.55 15.13
C GLY A 646 4.00 7.05 15.24
N VAL A 647 4.85 6.61 16.18
CA VAL A 647 5.18 5.19 16.39
C VAL A 647 3.94 4.38 16.76
N GLU A 648 3.75 3.22 16.14
CA GLU A 648 2.66 2.28 16.43
C GLU A 648 3.19 1.01 17.11
N GLY A 649 2.51 0.55 18.16
CA GLY A 649 2.84 -0.67 18.91
C GLY A 649 1.61 -1.42 19.40
N LEU A 650 1.79 -2.66 19.87
CA LEU A 650 0.72 -3.59 20.20
C LEU A 650 0.62 -3.84 21.71
N ILE A 651 -0.58 -3.62 22.27
CA ILE A 651 -0.98 -4.21 23.54
C ILE A 651 -1.64 -5.55 23.24
N HIS A 652 -0.90 -6.65 23.44
CA HIS A 652 -1.46 -7.99 23.27
C HIS A 652 -2.50 -8.28 24.37
N ILE A 653 -3.59 -8.98 24.02
CA ILE A 653 -4.76 -9.20 24.89
C ILE A 653 -4.42 -9.88 26.23
N SER A 654 -3.30 -10.62 26.32
CA SER A 654 -2.81 -11.22 27.57
C SER A 654 -2.39 -10.20 28.63
N TYR A 655 -2.03 -8.97 28.24
CA TYR A 655 -1.69 -7.89 29.18
C TYR A 655 -2.94 -7.18 29.73
N LEU A 656 -4.12 -7.39 29.13
CA LEU A 656 -5.41 -6.90 29.64
C LEU A 656 -5.94 -7.83 30.75
N THR A 657 -5.21 -7.87 31.87
CA THR A 657 -5.40 -8.86 32.96
C THR A 657 -6.69 -8.69 33.80
N ASP A 658 -7.50 -7.66 33.53
CA ASP A 658 -8.66 -7.30 34.35
C ASP A 658 -9.98 -7.99 33.93
N ASP A 659 -10.08 -8.46 32.68
CA ASP A 659 -11.28 -9.12 32.16
C ASP A 659 -10.99 -10.09 30.99
N TYR A 660 -12.01 -10.83 30.55
CA TYR A 660 -12.00 -11.50 29.25
C TYR A 660 -12.60 -10.55 28.22
N TYR A 661 -11.83 -10.17 27.20
CA TYR A 661 -12.26 -9.24 26.16
C TYR A 661 -12.72 -9.97 24.90
N VAL A 662 -13.84 -9.53 24.34
CA VAL A 662 -14.40 -10.04 23.08
C VAL A 662 -14.45 -8.89 22.08
N LEU A 663 -14.06 -9.18 20.83
CA LEU A 663 -14.13 -8.21 19.73
C LEU A 663 -15.59 -8.02 19.30
N ASN A 664 -16.05 -6.77 19.34
CA ASN A 664 -17.23 -6.32 18.63
C ASN A 664 -16.77 -5.66 17.32
N GLU A 665 -16.83 -6.44 16.23
CA GLU A 665 -16.36 -6.00 14.90
C GLU A 665 -17.11 -4.76 14.41
N LYS A 666 -18.42 -4.68 14.64
CA LYS A 666 -19.25 -3.52 14.21
C LYS A 666 -18.87 -2.22 14.89
N GLN A 667 -18.47 -2.27 16.16
CA GLN A 667 -18.04 -1.10 16.93
C GLN A 667 -16.54 -0.85 16.89
N MET A 668 -15.75 -1.72 16.25
CA MET A 668 -14.29 -1.79 16.33
C MET A 668 -13.78 -1.63 17.77
N ALA A 669 -14.31 -2.47 18.67
CA ALA A 669 -14.07 -2.35 20.10
C ALA A 669 -13.82 -3.72 20.77
N LEU A 670 -12.88 -3.77 21.72
CA LEU A 670 -12.76 -4.89 22.66
C LEU A 670 -13.63 -4.61 23.88
N VAL A 671 -14.61 -5.48 24.15
CA VAL A 671 -15.56 -5.35 25.26
C VAL A 671 -15.31 -6.45 26.29
N GLY A 672 -15.04 -6.06 27.53
CA GLY A 672 -14.88 -6.98 28.66
C GLY A 672 -16.19 -7.67 29.04
N GLU A 673 -16.18 -8.99 29.27
CA GLU A 673 -17.38 -9.75 29.64
C GLU A 673 -17.95 -9.37 31.02
N ARG A 674 -17.09 -9.07 32.00
CA ARG A 674 -17.45 -8.93 33.43
C ARG A 674 -17.42 -7.48 33.91
N ALA A 675 -16.31 -6.79 33.70
CA ALA A 675 -16.13 -5.37 33.99
C ALA A 675 -16.96 -4.50 33.02
N ARG A 676 -17.25 -5.02 31.81
CA ARG A 676 -17.94 -4.28 30.73
C ARG A 676 -17.24 -2.98 30.33
N ARG A 677 -15.93 -2.94 30.59
CA ARG A 677 -14.98 -1.95 30.10
C ARG A 677 -14.83 -2.12 28.59
N VAL A 678 -14.77 -1.01 27.86
CA VAL A 678 -14.73 -0.99 26.41
C VAL A 678 -13.49 -0.24 25.96
N PHE A 679 -12.61 -0.89 25.22
CA PHE A 679 -11.54 -0.24 24.46
C PHE A 679 -12.00 -0.06 23.02
N ARG A 680 -12.12 1.20 22.59
CA ARG A 680 -12.56 1.54 21.23
C ARG A 680 -11.41 2.19 20.46
N LEU A 681 -11.43 1.98 19.15
CA LEU A 681 -10.64 2.74 18.19
C LEU A 681 -10.79 4.26 18.45
N GLY A 682 -9.67 4.97 18.62
CA GLY A 682 -9.61 6.40 18.97
C GLY A 682 -9.55 6.72 20.47
N ASP A 683 -9.64 5.75 21.37
CA ASP A 683 -9.53 6.03 22.80
C ASP A 683 -8.10 6.50 23.16
N PRO A 684 -7.96 7.58 23.95
CA PRO A 684 -6.69 7.97 24.54
C PRO A 684 -6.28 7.00 25.66
N VAL A 685 -5.04 6.55 25.58
CA VAL A 685 -4.39 5.62 26.50
C VAL A 685 -2.98 6.11 26.84
N ARG A 686 -2.50 5.74 28.02
CA ARG A 686 -1.09 5.82 28.40
C ARG A 686 -0.53 4.41 28.46
N VAL A 687 0.55 4.19 27.74
CA VAL A 687 1.20 2.89 27.59
C VAL A 687 2.63 2.93 28.08
N ARG A 688 3.17 1.79 28.50
CA ARG A 688 4.60 1.63 28.78
C ARG A 688 5.23 0.72 27.73
N VAL A 689 6.41 1.09 27.25
CA VAL A 689 7.19 0.26 26.32
C VAL A 689 7.72 -0.95 27.08
N THR A 690 7.36 -2.16 26.65
CA THR A 690 7.84 -3.41 27.28
C THR A 690 8.95 -4.09 26.48
N GLY A 691 9.02 -3.80 25.18
CA GLY A 691 10.05 -4.29 24.28
C GLY A 691 9.87 -3.73 22.87
N ALA A 692 10.93 -3.82 22.08
CA ALA A 692 10.92 -3.54 20.66
C ALA A 692 11.78 -4.59 19.95
N ASN A 693 11.47 -4.92 18.69
CA ASN A 693 12.16 -5.98 17.97
C ASN A 693 12.34 -5.62 16.49
N LYS A 694 13.60 -5.32 16.10
CA LYS A 694 13.98 -4.98 14.73
C LYS A 694 13.77 -6.12 13.71
N GLU A 695 13.84 -7.39 14.12
CA GLU A 695 13.61 -8.54 13.22
C GLU A 695 12.11 -8.79 12.93
N GLU A 696 11.22 -8.35 13.83
CA GLU A 696 9.76 -8.43 13.66
C GLU A 696 9.13 -7.12 13.16
N LEU A 697 9.84 -6.00 13.30
CA LEU A 697 9.33 -4.63 13.16
C LEU A 697 8.15 -4.34 14.11
N THR A 698 8.26 -4.77 15.37
CA THR A 698 7.22 -4.61 16.39
C THR A 698 7.70 -3.83 17.60
N VAL A 699 6.79 -3.07 18.20
CA VAL A 699 6.91 -2.48 19.54
C VAL A 699 5.80 -3.05 20.41
N ASP A 700 6.16 -3.60 21.57
CA ASP A 700 5.23 -4.22 22.51
C ASP A 700 4.90 -3.28 23.67
N PHE A 701 3.62 -3.04 23.90
CA PHE A 701 3.12 -2.12 24.91
C PHE A 701 2.35 -2.84 26.02
N GLU A 702 2.45 -2.35 27.25
CA GLU A 702 1.49 -2.63 28.30
C GLU A 702 0.64 -1.39 28.60
N LEU A 703 -0.61 -1.61 29.01
CA LEU A 703 -1.54 -0.54 29.34
C LEU A 703 -1.30 -0.02 30.76
N VAL A 704 -0.97 1.26 30.90
CA VAL A 704 -0.83 1.93 32.21
C VAL A 704 -2.13 2.62 32.60
N VAL A 705 -2.68 3.45 31.70
CA VAL A 705 -3.93 4.18 31.92
C VAL A 705 -4.79 4.13 30.66
N HIS A 706 -6.10 4.05 30.85
CA HIS A 706 -7.09 4.25 29.79
C HIS A 706 -7.94 5.45 30.21
N HIS A 707 -7.85 6.55 29.46
CA HIS A 707 -8.35 7.83 29.95
C HIS A 707 -9.88 7.99 29.80
N ARG A 708 -10.55 7.04 29.11
CA ARG A 708 -12.01 7.04 28.89
C ARG A 708 -12.61 5.67 29.19
N GLU A 709 -13.48 5.55 30.19
CA GLU A 709 -14.30 4.33 30.34
C GLU A 709 -15.58 4.43 29.50
N GLY A 710 -15.72 3.53 28.52
CA GLY A 710 -16.95 3.30 27.77
C GLY A 710 -17.83 2.18 28.38
N THR A 711 -19.14 2.26 28.15
CA THR A 711 -20.10 1.16 28.33
C THR A 711 -20.76 0.83 27.02
N LEU A 712 -20.86 -0.46 26.69
CA LEU A 712 -21.77 -0.93 25.63
C LEU A 712 -23.22 -0.86 26.14
N VAL A 713 -23.98 0.10 25.62
CA VAL A 713 -25.42 0.28 25.84
C VAL A 713 -26.17 -0.40 24.68
N ILE A 714 -27.37 -0.91 24.95
CA ILE A 714 -28.26 -1.45 23.92
C ILE A 714 -29.55 -0.63 24.00
N ASP A 715 -29.86 0.10 22.94
CA ASP A 715 -31.09 0.90 22.83
C ASP A 715 -31.80 0.57 21.51
N ASP A 716 -33.10 0.30 21.57
CA ASP A 716 -33.94 -0.23 20.47
C ASP A 716 -33.31 -1.37 19.62
N GLY A 717 -32.41 -2.16 20.22
CA GLY A 717 -31.70 -3.27 19.57
C GLY A 717 -30.41 -2.88 18.83
N VAL A 718 -30.03 -1.61 18.86
CA VAL A 718 -28.73 -1.11 18.39
C VAL A 718 -27.75 -1.10 19.56
N GLU A 719 -26.60 -1.77 19.39
CA GLU A 719 -25.49 -1.67 20.34
C GLU A 719 -24.68 -0.40 20.05
N SER A 720 -24.42 0.41 21.07
CA SER A 720 -23.58 1.62 20.97
C SER A 720 -22.63 1.74 22.15
N VAL A 721 -21.47 2.35 21.94
CA VAL A 721 -20.51 2.65 23.01
C VAL A 721 -20.75 4.07 23.50
N VAL A 722 -21.19 4.22 24.74
CA VAL A 722 -21.37 5.53 25.40
C VAL A 722 -20.30 5.70 26.47
N TYR A 723 -19.58 6.82 26.46
CA TYR A 723 -18.54 7.11 27.44
C TYR A 723 -19.11 7.76 28.70
N ASP A 724 -18.47 7.48 29.84
CA ASP A 724 -18.92 7.98 31.14
C ASP A 724 -18.97 9.51 31.25
N GLU A 725 -18.13 10.22 30.52
CA GLU A 725 -18.12 11.69 30.54
C GLU A 725 -19.28 12.31 29.73
N ASP A 726 -19.79 11.58 28.74
CA ASP A 726 -20.90 11.99 27.87
C ASP A 726 -22.26 11.69 28.54
N LEU A 727 -22.27 10.86 29.60
CA LEU A 727 -23.46 10.56 30.40
C LEU A 727 -23.79 11.68 31.41
N PRO A 728 -25.08 12.00 31.62
CA PRO A 728 -25.53 12.87 32.71
C PRO A 728 -24.97 12.42 34.08
N PRO A 729 -24.63 13.34 35.01
CA PRO A 729 -23.93 12.98 36.26
C PRO A 729 -24.61 11.93 37.14
N ARG A 730 -25.94 11.76 37.04
CA ARG A 730 -26.69 10.70 37.72
C ARG A 730 -26.49 9.34 37.06
N GLU A 731 -26.48 9.29 35.73
CA GLU A 731 -26.32 8.09 34.94
C GLU A 731 -24.89 7.60 34.94
N ARG A 732 -23.89 8.50 34.84
CA ARG A 732 -22.48 8.19 35.07
C ARG A 732 -22.25 7.50 36.41
N ARG A 733 -22.77 8.06 37.51
CA ARG A 733 -22.67 7.46 38.86
C ARG A 733 -23.32 6.08 38.91
N ARG A 734 -24.45 5.87 38.22
CA ARG A 734 -25.11 4.57 38.12
C ARG A 734 -24.29 3.57 37.31
N ALA A 735 -23.75 3.97 36.15
CA ALA A 735 -22.95 3.11 35.28
C ALA A 735 -21.68 2.63 35.99
N VAL A 736 -20.93 3.55 36.62
CA VAL A 736 -19.74 3.23 37.43
C VAL A 736 -20.10 2.29 38.60
N ALA A 737 -21.20 2.55 39.31
CA ALA A 737 -21.66 1.66 40.39
C ALA A 737 -22.08 0.27 39.88
N GLU A 738 -22.73 0.19 38.73
CA GLU A 738 -23.09 -1.09 38.10
C GLU A 738 -21.85 -1.87 37.62
N ARG A 739 -20.84 -1.23 37.01
CA ARG A 739 -19.56 -1.88 36.65
C ARG A 739 -18.85 -2.39 37.90
N ALA A 740 -18.69 -1.55 38.94
CA ALA A 740 -18.07 -1.94 40.20
C ALA A 740 -18.80 -3.10 40.89
N ALA A 741 -20.14 -3.16 40.83
CA ALA A 741 -20.93 -4.26 41.35
C ALA A 741 -20.77 -5.56 40.52
N LYS A 742 -20.69 -5.46 39.18
CA LYS A 742 -20.48 -6.61 38.28
C LYS A 742 -19.06 -7.17 38.41
N ALA A 743 -18.04 -6.30 38.47
CA ALA A 743 -16.64 -6.64 38.72
C ALA A 743 -16.40 -7.32 40.10
N ARG A 744 -17.28 -7.12 41.08
CA ARG A 744 -17.21 -7.77 42.40
C ARG A 744 -17.89 -9.15 42.50
N ARG A 745 -18.64 -9.61 41.50
CA ARG A 745 -19.32 -10.93 41.56
C ARG A 745 -18.32 -12.09 41.35
N PRO A 746 -18.25 -13.10 42.25
CA PRO A 746 -17.39 -14.27 42.06
C PRO A 746 -17.82 -15.18 40.89
N ARG A 747 -16.86 -15.94 40.33
CA ARG A 747 -17.15 -17.02 39.37
C ARG A 747 -17.90 -18.17 40.06
N GLY A 748 -19.22 -18.24 39.88
CA GLY A 748 -20.00 -19.42 40.27
C GLY A 748 -21.47 -19.18 40.57
N ALA A 749 -22.32 -19.07 39.53
CA ALA A 749 -23.77 -19.39 39.54
C ALA A 749 -24.47 -19.09 38.20
N ARG A 750 -23.90 -19.50 37.05
CA ARG A 750 -24.62 -19.57 35.76
C ARG A 750 -24.36 -20.92 35.11
N GLY A 751 -25.06 -21.93 35.61
CA GLY A 751 -24.90 -23.33 35.20
C GLY A 751 -25.90 -24.29 35.84
N ALA A 752 -27.12 -23.84 36.14
CA ALA A 752 -28.17 -24.69 36.70
C ALA A 752 -29.60 -24.06 36.63
N ARG A 753 -29.97 -23.42 35.51
CA ARG A 753 -31.37 -23.07 35.18
C ARG A 753 -31.43 -22.66 33.70
N ASP A 754 -31.93 -23.61 32.90
CA ASP A 754 -32.45 -23.52 31.52
C ASP A 754 -32.00 -24.69 30.61
N MET A 755 -32.15 -25.90 31.12
CA MET A 755 -32.34 -27.11 30.31
C MET A 755 -33.36 -28.04 30.98
N ARG A 756 -34.65 -27.73 30.81
CA ARG A 756 -35.75 -28.70 30.91
C ARG A 756 -37.01 -28.13 30.24
N GLY A 757 -37.10 -28.33 28.92
CA GLY A 757 -38.12 -27.73 28.07
C GLY A 757 -38.39 -28.46 26.74
N ALA A 758 -38.06 -29.75 26.65
CA ALA A 758 -38.49 -30.64 25.57
C ALA A 758 -38.26 -32.11 25.98
N TRP A 759 -38.91 -33.04 25.27
CA TRP A 759 -38.82 -34.50 25.36
C TRP A 759 -39.58 -35.21 26.49
N GLY A 760 -40.64 -35.93 26.09
CA GLY A 760 -40.82 -37.32 26.52
C GLY A 760 -41.91 -37.61 27.55
N THR A 761 -43.18 -37.64 27.11
CA THR A 761 -44.23 -38.34 27.85
C THR A 761 -44.04 -39.86 27.82
N ARG A 762 -43.84 -40.45 29.00
CA ARG A 762 -44.19 -41.81 29.47
C ARG A 762 -43.92 -41.77 30.98
N GLY A 763 -44.90 -42.05 31.85
CA GLY A 763 -45.13 -43.41 32.37
C GLY A 763 -43.95 -43.86 33.25
N ALA A 764 -44.10 -44.26 34.52
CA ALA A 764 -45.32 -44.63 35.22
C ALA A 764 -45.03 -44.89 36.72
N TRP A 765 -46.05 -44.76 37.59
CA TRP A 765 -46.24 -45.44 38.88
C TRP A 765 -45.39 -45.07 40.12
N THR A 766 -46.15 -44.77 41.20
CA THR A 766 -45.98 -45.18 42.63
C THR A 766 -44.81 -44.66 43.48
N SER A 767 -44.96 -44.43 44.79
CA SER A 767 -46.16 -44.39 45.68
C SER A 767 -45.80 -43.66 46.98
N GLU A 768 -46.81 -43.41 47.84
CA GLU A 768 -46.74 -43.19 49.31
C GLU A 768 -45.88 -42.00 49.81
N SER A 769 -46.40 -40.93 50.44
CA SER A 769 -47.42 -40.70 51.50
C SER A 769 -46.81 -40.47 52.88
N ASP A 770 -47.61 -39.80 53.72
CA ASP A 770 -47.41 -39.54 55.15
C ASP A 770 -46.31 -38.49 55.44
N ALA A 771 -46.39 -37.55 56.39
CA ALA A 771 -47.37 -37.08 57.39
C ALA A 771 -46.60 -35.97 58.19
N ASP A 772 -47.13 -35.02 58.94
CA ASP A 772 -48.51 -34.68 59.33
C ASP A 772 -48.60 -33.20 59.81
N ASP A 773 -49.85 -32.72 59.91
CA ASP A 773 -50.42 -31.85 60.98
C ASP A 773 -50.50 -30.29 61.03
N ALA A 774 -51.68 -29.90 61.55
CA ALA A 774 -52.15 -28.65 62.23
C ALA A 774 -52.31 -27.32 61.45
N PHE A 775 -53.55 -26.85 61.13
CA PHE A 775 -54.55 -26.07 61.96
C PHE A 775 -54.21 -24.57 62.16
N ASP A 776 -55.10 -23.56 62.13
CA ASP A 776 -56.50 -23.28 61.69
C ASP A 776 -56.68 -21.73 61.67
N GLY A 777 -57.80 -21.15 61.17
CA GLY A 777 -58.26 -19.82 61.64
C GLY A 777 -58.66 -18.72 60.63
N ARG A 778 -59.83 -18.88 59.96
CA ARG A 778 -60.96 -17.90 59.81
C ARG A 778 -60.70 -16.39 60.06
N ARG A 779 -61.31 -15.35 59.42
CA ARG A 779 -62.30 -15.06 58.34
C ARG A 779 -62.74 -13.57 58.51
N ARG A 780 -63.38 -12.96 57.47
CA ARG A 780 -64.12 -11.63 57.40
C ARG A 780 -63.25 -10.41 57.05
N ARG A 781 -63.49 -9.53 56.04
CA ARG A 781 -64.68 -8.85 55.42
C ARG A 781 -65.41 -7.84 56.35
N ALA A 782 -65.81 -6.62 55.96
CA ALA A 782 -65.55 -5.71 54.81
C ALA A 782 -66.25 -4.32 55.01
N ALA A 783 -65.96 -3.32 54.15
CA ALA A 783 -66.81 -2.18 53.67
C ALA A 783 -66.80 -0.76 54.33
N GLY A 784 -66.98 0.27 53.46
CA GLY A 784 -67.31 1.71 53.69
C GLY A 784 -66.11 2.67 53.91
N SER A 785 -65.82 3.81 53.24
CA SER A 785 -66.44 4.77 52.25
C SER A 785 -66.87 6.16 52.79
N ASP A 786 -66.64 7.21 51.97
CA ASP A 786 -67.05 8.65 52.08
C ASP A 786 -66.29 9.56 53.10
N GLY A 787 -66.10 10.89 52.93
CA GLY A 787 -66.32 11.79 51.76
C GLY A 787 -66.08 13.32 52.01
N SER A 788 -65.40 14.00 51.07
CA SER A 788 -65.47 15.43 50.56
C SER A 788 -65.31 16.76 51.38
N ALA A 789 -64.87 17.82 50.63
CA ALA A 789 -64.94 19.31 50.80
C ALA A 789 -63.80 20.09 51.54
N GLY A 790 -63.36 21.31 51.14
CA GLY A 790 -63.69 22.20 49.98
C GLY A 790 -62.95 23.58 49.90
N SER A 791 -63.42 24.49 49.01
CA SER A 791 -63.06 25.95 48.80
C SER A 791 -61.88 26.33 47.83
N THR A 792 -62.09 26.97 46.64
CA THR A 792 -62.20 28.42 46.19
C THR A 792 -60.86 29.15 45.91
N GLY A 793 -60.64 29.97 44.84
CA GLY A 793 -61.41 30.28 43.62
C GLY A 793 -60.83 31.44 42.75
N SER A 794 -61.13 31.42 41.42
CA SER A 794 -60.91 32.49 40.37
C SER A 794 -59.44 32.86 40.00
N ASP A 795 -59.02 33.47 38.86
CA ASP A 795 -59.57 33.90 37.54
C ASP A 795 -58.37 34.08 36.52
N GLY A 796 -58.45 34.39 35.21
CA GLY A 796 -59.56 34.53 34.24
C GLY A 796 -59.15 35.28 32.92
N SER A 797 -59.73 34.91 31.74
CA SER A 797 -59.67 35.54 30.38
C SER A 797 -58.34 35.49 29.56
N ALA A 798 -58.27 35.38 28.20
CA ALA A 798 -59.21 35.25 27.05
C ALA A 798 -58.38 34.94 25.74
N ALA A 799 -58.87 34.61 24.52
CA ALA A 799 -60.13 34.05 23.96
C ALA A 799 -59.97 33.70 22.44
N GLU A 800 -60.77 32.72 21.94
CA GLU A 800 -61.51 32.53 20.64
C GLU A 800 -60.96 33.05 19.25
N ALA A 801 -61.36 32.57 18.04
CA ALA A 801 -62.66 32.04 17.54
C ALA A 801 -62.60 31.25 16.18
N TRP A 802 -63.58 30.34 15.94
CA TRP A 802 -64.44 30.03 14.73
C TRP A 802 -63.86 30.18 13.26
N THR A 803 -64.22 29.45 12.17
CA THR A 803 -65.42 28.64 11.77
C THR A 803 -65.23 27.78 10.48
N GLU A 804 -66.03 26.70 10.33
CA GLU A 804 -66.73 26.15 9.12
C GLU A 804 -66.12 25.80 7.71
N SER A 805 -66.45 24.57 7.27
CA SER A 805 -67.13 24.19 5.99
C SER A 805 -66.38 23.78 4.68
N GLY A 806 -67.03 22.91 3.88
CA GLY A 806 -66.76 22.61 2.45
C GLY A 806 -65.79 21.46 2.15
N ALA A 807 -66.12 20.22 1.76
CA ALA A 807 -67.13 19.61 0.85
C ALA A 807 -66.71 19.48 -0.64
N GLY A 808 -66.73 18.24 -1.16
CA GLY A 808 -66.61 17.91 -2.60
C GLY A 808 -65.28 17.24 -2.99
N GLY A 809 -65.24 16.11 -3.73
CA GLY A 809 -66.34 15.29 -4.24
C GLY A 809 -65.86 13.95 -4.83
N SER A 810 -66.76 12.96 -4.88
CA SER A 810 -66.47 11.59 -5.35
C SER A 810 -66.48 11.44 -6.88
N ARG A 811 -65.76 10.43 -7.42
CA ARG A 811 -66.19 9.43 -8.45
C ARG A 811 -64.96 8.78 -9.10
N LYS A 812 -64.95 7.58 -9.70
CA LYS A 812 -65.74 6.33 -9.67
C LYS A 812 -65.18 5.46 -10.82
N GLN A 813 -65.17 4.14 -10.63
CA GLN A 813 -65.48 3.11 -11.65
C GLN A 813 -64.52 2.73 -12.79
N ARG A 814 -64.12 1.45 -12.73
CA ARG A 814 -64.41 0.35 -13.69
C ARG A 814 -64.17 0.55 -15.20
N GLY A 815 -63.40 -0.39 -15.76
CA GLY A 815 -63.60 -0.93 -17.12
C GLY A 815 -62.28 -1.47 -17.69
N ARG A 816 -62.09 -2.80 -17.84
CA ARG A 816 -62.37 -3.58 -19.07
C ARG A 816 -61.64 -2.98 -20.30
N ARG A 817 -60.89 -3.76 -21.11
CA ARG A 817 -61.19 -5.14 -21.54
C ARG A 817 -60.05 -5.74 -22.41
N ARG A 818 -59.76 -7.05 -22.24
CA ARG A 818 -59.31 -8.04 -23.28
C ARG A 818 -57.98 -7.77 -24.05
N ALA A 819 -57.30 -8.75 -24.67
CA ALA A 819 -57.55 -10.19 -24.87
C ALA A 819 -56.22 -10.98 -24.76
N ARG A 820 -56.21 -12.25 -24.28
CA ARG A 820 -56.12 -13.52 -25.05
C ARG A 820 -54.92 -13.65 -26.01
N ALA A 821 -54.23 -14.79 -26.15
CA ALA A 821 -54.18 -16.06 -25.41
C ALA A 821 -53.06 -16.95 -26.04
N GLU A 822 -52.92 -18.27 -25.88
CA GLU A 822 -53.57 -19.38 -25.12
C GLU A 822 -52.38 -20.36 -24.82
N VAL A 823 -52.08 -20.80 -23.59
CA VAL A 823 -52.69 -21.92 -22.81
C VAL A 823 -52.68 -23.27 -23.54
N ASP A 824 -52.02 -24.27 -22.96
CA ASP A 824 -52.66 -25.57 -22.66
C ASP A 824 -52.03 -26.16 -21.37
N PHE A 825 -52.13 -27.47 -21.09
CA PHE A 825 -52.26 -27.94 -19.71
C PHE A 825 -51.73 -29.36 -19.42
N ALA A 826 -51.73 -29.73 -18.12
CA ALA A 826 -51.62 -31.09 -17.57
C ALA A 826 -50.26 -31.83 -17.71
N GLY A 827 -49.93 -32.83 -16.87
CA GLY A 827 -50.62 -33.28 -15.66
C GLY A 827 -50.33 -34.72 -15.24
N ALA A 828 -49.40 -34.89 -14.29
CA ALA A 828 -49.35 -35.86 -13.17
C ALA A 828 -49.64 -37.40 -13.31
N ILE A 829 -48.98 -38.14 -12.40
CA ILE A 829 -49.27 -39.51 -11.85
C ILE A 829 -48.55 -40.73 -12.49
N ALA A 830 -48.09 -41.63 -11.60
CA ALA A 830 -47.26 -42.85 -11.78
C ALA A 830 -48.14 -44.13 -12.00
N PRO A 831 -47.80 -45.43 -11.70
CA PRO A 831 -46.63 -46.05 -11.01
C PRO A 831 -46.16 -47.47 -11.53
N HIS A 832 -45.39 -48.19 -10.69
CA HIS A 832 -44.97 -49.64 -10.75
C HIS A 832 -43.89 -50.04 -11.79
N GLY A 833 -42.94 -50.96 -11.54
CA GLY A 833 -42.71 -51.91 -10.45
C GLY A 833 -41.88 -53.15 -10.93
N ARG A 834 -40.94 -53.68 -10.10
CA ARG A 834 -40.34 -55.06 -10.10
C ARG A 834 -39.12 -55.42 -11.01
N GLY A 835 -38.21 -56.23 -10.41
CA GLY A 835 -37.13 -57.02 -11.03
C GLY A 835 -35.72 -56.70 -10.47
N ARG A 836 -35.16 -57.30 -9.39
CA ARG A 836 -34.89 -58.71 -8.96
C ARG A 836 -33.55 -59.28 -9.50
N ASN A 837 -32.82 -60.01 -8.64
CA ASN A 837 -31.47 -60.64 -8.76
C ASN A 837 -30.26 -59.69 -8.57
N GLY A 838 -29.16 -60.10 -7.90
CA GLY A 838 -28.91 -61.31 -7.09
C GLY A 838 -27.41 -61.58 -6.81
N GLY A 839 -27.10 -62.26 -5.70
CA GLY A 839 -25.77 -62.84 -5.37
C GLY A 839 -24.74 -61.88 -4.74
N THR A 840 -24.35 -61.97 -3.46
CA THR A 840 -23.53 -63.00 -2.75
C THR A 840 -22.09 -63.17 -3.26
N GLY A 841 -21.09 -62.89 -2.41
CA GLY A 841 -19.68 -63.04 -2.81
C GLY A 841 -18.61 -62.80 -1.73
N SER A 842 -18.72 -63.41 -0.56
CA SER A 842 -17.60 -63.44 0.41
C SER A 842 -16.49 -64.38 -0.06
N ARG A 843 -15.22 -63.98 0.05
CA ARG A 843 -14.12 -64.93 0.35
C ARG A 843 -12.86 -64.28 0.93
N ARG A 844 -12.33 -64.92 1.98
CA ARG A 844 -11.04 -64.66 2.62
C ARG A 844 -9.92 -65.54 2.01
N ASN A 845 -8.67 -65.16 2.33
CA ASN A 845 -7.53 -66.04 2.65
C ASN A 845 -6.70 -66.76 1.55
N ALA A 846 -5.48 -66.24 1.35
CA ALA A 846 -4.21 -66.73 1.95
C ALA A 846 -3.28 -67.76 1.25
N LYS A 847 -1.96 -67.60 1.57
CA LYS A 847 -0.79 -68.50 1.41
C LYS A 847 -0.23 -68.66 -0.04
N ALA A 848 1.05 -68.95 -0.27
CA ALA A 848 2.19 -69.39 0.60
C ALA A 848 3.56 -68.82 0.10
N ALA A 849 4.60 -68.65 0.93
CA ALA A 849 5.83 -69.50 1.09
C ALA A 849 6.80 -69.54 -0.14
N LYS A 850 8.14 -69.69 -0.07
CA LYS A 850 9.18 -70.02 0.95
C LYS A 850 10.56 -69.55 0.36
N ALA A 851 11.43 -68.80 1.06
CA ALA A 851 12.56 -69.22 1.91
C ALA A 851 13.83 -69.83 1.24
N ALA A 852 14.99 -69.15 1.37
CA ALA A 852 16.36 -69.68 1.63
C ALA A 852 17.41 -68.54 1.64
N LYS A 853 18.67 -68.69 2.09
CA LYS A 853 19.22 -68.85 3.45
C LYS A 853 20.76 -68.70 3.32
N ALA A 854 21.35 -67.69 3.97
CA ALA A 854 22.73 -67.56 4.49
C ALA A 854 24.00 -67.97 3.67
N ALA A 855 25.02 -67.11 3.70
CA ALA A 855 26.42 -67.50 3.98
C ALA A 855 27.26 -66.30 4.50
N LYS A 856 28.27 -66.57 5.34
CA LYS A 856 29.22 -65.59 5.90
C LYS A 856 30.61 -65.73 5.25
N GLY A 857 31.27 -64.59 5.04
CA GLY A 857 32.70 -64.39 5.38
C GLY A 857 33.76 -64.70 4.31
N VAL A 858 34.82 -63.88 4.29
CA VAL A 858 36.20 -64.22 4.69
C VAL A 858 37.07 -62.95 4.70
N ARG A 859 38.10 -62.90 5.56
CA ARG A 859 39.13 -61.84 5.60
C ARG A 859 40.38 -62.26 4.80
N GLY A 860 41.08 -61.30 4.20
CA GLY A 860 42.47 -61.45 3.73
C GLY A 860 42.73 -60.71 2.42
N ALA A 861 43.93 -60.20 2.13
CA ALA A 861 45.14 -60.09 2.96
C ALA A 861 46.06 -58.94 2.49
N LYS A 862 47.12 -58.72 3.26
CA LYS A 862 48.21 -57.74 3.06
C LYS A 862 48.92 -57.87 1.70
N GLY A 863 49.49 -56.75 1.24
CA GLY A 863 50.91 -56.72 0.82
C GLY A 863 51.19 -56.36 -0.64
N GLY A 864 52.02 -55.33 -0.85
CA GLY A 864 52.48 -54.90 -2.18
C GLY A 864 53.39 -53.68 -2.12
N LYS A 865 54.64 -53.85 -1.68
CA LYS A 865 55.66 -52.79 -1.72
C LYS A 865 56.38 -52.76 -3.07
N GLY A 866 56.39 -51.58 -3.71
CA GLY A 866 57.64 -50.91 -4.11
C GLY A 866 58.22 -51.13 -5.52
N ALA A 867 59.12 -50.19 -5.85
CA ALA A 867 60.08 -50.17 -6.97
C ALA A 867 59.49 -49.97 -8.40
N LYS A 868 60.19 -49.33 -9.37
CA LYS A 868 61.22 -48.25 -9.39
C LYS A 868 61.47 -47.87 -10.86
N GLY A 869 61.90 -46.64 -11.15
CA GLY A 869 62.31 -46.18 -12.49
C GLY A 869 61.82 -44.74 -12.74
N VAL A 870 62.58 -43.65 -12.52
CA VAL A 870 63.95 -43.28 -12.90
C VAL A 870 64.09 -42.88 -14.37
N GLY A 871 64.10 -41.57 -14.61
CA GLY A 871 64.63 -40.83 -15.75
C GLY A 871 64.90 -39.39 -15.27
N ALA A 872 66.06 -38.79 -15.56
CA ALA A 872 66.60 -37.71 -14.73
C ALA A 872 67.29 -36.56 -15.48
N SER A 873 67.21 -35.35 -14.91
CA SER A 873 68.22 -34.25 -14.97
C SER A 873 67.80 -33.15 -13.97
N LYS A 874 68.56 -32.88 -12.89
CA LYS A 874 69.61 -31.84 -12.73
C LYS A 874 69.12 -30.39 -12.97
N GLY A 875 69.30 -29.42 -12.05
CA GLY A 875 69.89 -29.50 -10.69
C GLY A 875 70.07 -28.14 -9.99
N ALA A 876 70.62 -28.16 -8.76
CA ALA A 876 70.99 -27.04 -7.84
C ALA A 876 69.84 -26.10 -7.38
N GLY A 877 69.68 -25.68 -6.12
CA GLY A 877 70.56 -25.66 -4.92
C GLY A 877 70.89 -24.20 -4.53
N THR A 878 70.86 -23.69 -3.29
CA THR A 878 70.68 -24.25 -1.93
C THR A 878 70.24 -23.13 -0.94
N GLY A 879 69.75 -23.49 0.26
CA GLY A 879 69.38 -22.59 1.37
C GLY A 879 70.54 -21.82 2.05
N GLY A 880 70.40 -21.17 3.22
CA GLY A 880 69.26 -21.03 4.16
C GLY A 880 69.70 -20.34 5.49
N SER A 881 68.88 -20.42 6.55
CA SER A 881 69.23 -20.22 7.99
C SER A 881 69.30 -18.81 8.66
N LYS A 882 68.23 -18.50 9.45
CA LYS A 882 68.19 -18.08 10.89
C LYS A 882 68.87 -16.80 11.46
N ARG A 883 68.09 -16.12 12.33
CA ARG A 883 68.46 -15.18 13.46
C ARG A 883 69.02 -13.79 13.03
N GLY A 884 68.75 -12.67 13.73
CA GLY A 884 67.81 -12.37 14.83
C GLY A 884 68.15 -11.06 15.59
N ARG A 885 67.14 -10.46 16.27
CA ARG A 885 67.20 -9.39 17.31
C ARG A 885 67.65 -7.94 16.98
N LYS A 886 66.66 -7.03 17.12
CA LYS A 886 66.62 -5.81 17.99
C LYS A 886 67.45 -4.53 17.70
N VAL A 887 66.69 -3.45 17.42
CA VAL A 887 66.52 -2.20 18.25
C VAL A 887 67.18 -0.87 17.83
N ARG A 888 66.29 0.15 17.70
CA ARG A 888 66.41 1.62 17.81
C ARG A 888 67.10 2.44 16.70
N GLY A 889 66.34 3.44 16.22
CA GLY A 889 66.88 4.71 15.69
C GLY A 889 65.85 5.56 14.94
N MET A 890 65.45 6.69 15.56
CA MET A 890 64.84 7.89 14.96
C MET A 890 63.42 7.82 14.36
N GLU A 891 62.49 8.48 15.05
CA GLU A 891 61.35 9.20 14.47
C GLU A 891 61.85 10.45 13.71
N LEU A 892 61.15 10.87 12.64
CA LEU A 892 60.37 12.12 12.65
C LEU A 892 59.63 12.41 11.33
N ALA A 893 58.30 12.46 11.45
CA ALA A 893 57.33 13.29 10.71
C ALA A 893 57.08 13.10 9.18
N PRO A 894 55.84 13.39 8.70
CA PRO A 894 55.37 12.96 7.37
C PRO A 894 55.18 14.11 6.36
N ALA A 895 54.97 13.75 5.09
CA ALA A 895 54.40 14.64 4.07
C ALA A 895 52.86 14.52 4.03
N SER A 896 52.19 15.65 3.80
CA SER A 896 50.74 15.84 3.91
C SER A 896 49.95 15.39 2.68
N ASP A 897 48.76 14.85 2.95
CA ASP A 897 47.73 14.46 1.98
C ASP A 897 46.83 15.67 1.63
N PRO A 898 46.60 16.02 0.34
CA PRO A 898 45.78 17.17 -0.04
C PRO A 898 44.38 16.73 -0.53
N ASP A 899 43.36 16.87 0.33
CA ASP A 899 42.00 17.28 -0.06
C ASP A 899 41.08 17.38 1.17
N ARG A 900 41.12 18.54 1.85
CA ARG A 900 40.17 18.86 2.93
C ARG A 900 39.88 20.37 2.98
N VAL A 901 38.86 20.79 2.23
CA VAL A 901 38.36 22.17 2.27
C VAL A 901 37.43 22.32 3.47
N GLN A 902 37.92 22.96 4.53
CA GLN A 902 37.08 23.45 5.62
C GLN A 902 36.50 24.82 5.24
N TRP A 903 35.20 25.01 5.42
CA TRP A 903 34.57 26.33 5.39
C TRP A 903 34.57 26.92 6.80
N SER A 904 34.89 28.21 6.89
CA SER A 904 34.96 28.99 8.12
C SER A 904 33.73 29.86 8.29
N ASP A 905 33.15 29.87 9.50
CA ASP A 905 32.09 30.82 9.89
C ASP A 905 32.56 32.29 9.79
N PRO A 906 31.71 33.23 9.35
CA PRO A 906 31.89 34.65 9.60
C PRO A 906 31.26 35.06 10.95
N PRO A 907 31.80 36.08 11.65
CA PRO A 907 31.33 36.48 12.97
C PRO A 907 30.20 37.52 12.94
N HIS A 908 29.22 37.31 13.83
CA HIS A 908 28.14 38.21 14.27
C HIS A 908 27.00 38.54 13.28
#